data_AF-A0A7R9KIP2-F1
#
_entry.id   AF-A0A7R9KIP2-F1
#
_cell.length_a   1.000
_cell.length_b   1.000
_cell.length_c   1.000
_cell.angle_alpha   90.00
_cell.angle_beta   90.00
_cell.angle_gamma   90.00
#
_symmetry.space_group_name_H-M   'P 1'
#
loop_
_entity.id
_entity.type
_entity.pdbx_description
1 polymer ?
#
loop_
_entity_poly.entity_id
_entity_poly.type
_entity_poly.pdbx_seq_one_letter_code
_entity_poly.pdbx_strand_id
1 'polypeptide(L)'
;MCMDSYDMSHLEHEALLLVVTSTFGNGDPPENGEVFARQLQAIKMTGETTPDIESVRHISATYLRISVDSSDVPNSGINDMDNINPIGPLSNIRFAVFGLGSSAYPNFCAFGRYLDTMLSELGGERILKVGSGDELCGQEQSFGDWASIAFEVACDVFCISDDLNLKEVMKSATLKPQIWSKDNVKLVPYYGNTIQDICKCLSKGPSRQAIEYKMMNRVPLQDGEIDGRTTVLVELEAINARQTSTFYMPGDHLGVYPENRRELVDDILAHYSDDYNVDQEYSIFVRVNQMDDKNNGTEAEKWIPNEKLAITSLREALTRYMDVTTPPTQQLLTLFAVNATNPSDKARLKQLATDSARYEEWKASCFPNLLEVLNEFRSLRLPPELILTQLPPIQSRFYSISSSPLMSSSARIDLTVAVVKYVTHSGAQHYGVCSNYLNEIKSGHSVYGFIRSAPNFRLPDDRTAPIIMVGPGSGIAPFRGFWQHRSKLIETKREDRNKLSKMTLFFGCRSPSMQLHAKEVQMMVNNGIISQSFIAYSRVSGHSKRYVQDCLKSQSQQIYHELIHERGHFFVCGDVSMAEDVCKTLKFILKDNGIDDPEIALLSLKVFDARYVTTAREMFEALCNHIKYATNKGNLRSAITIFPQRIGKREFRVWNLQLISYAGYENIETDGSGAQTPTPSSQIIGDPMNVEFTQLCERLGWKGKRTKWDVLPLVLSVPDEDPQVFTLPEELVLRVPISHPRCVYMSFHSLNTRQIPFKCFEELDIQWYALPAVSNMMFDVGGLEFPACPFSGWYMVTEIATRDLCDPQRYNILEEVAVRMGLDVRTNSSLWKDLAIVELNIAVLFSYQKANVTIVDHHTAAESFMKHLDNEQRLRGGCPADWVWVVPPISGSLTPVFHQEMLYYELKPSYEYQEPAWRTHEWHITPGAQLSRNSTNGTGTPRKLRFKEIARAVKFTSNLFGKALSKRIKATILYATETGKSELFAKRLAHIFLHAFNVS
;
A
#
# COMPACT_ATOMS: atom_id res chain seq x y z
N MET A 1 -17.91 -13.63 -5.35
CA MET A 1 -17.01 -14.77 -5.02
C MET A 1 -15.91 -14.41 -4.01
N CYS A 2 -15.43 -15.38 -3.23
CA CYS A 2 -14.23 -15.23 -2.37
C CYS A 2 -12.95 -15.33 -3.22
N MET A 3 -11.96 -14.48 -2.96
CA MET A 3 -10.69 -14.44 -3.70
C MET A 3 -9.92 -15.78 -3.65
N ASP A 4 -9.90 -16.47 -2.51
CA ASP A 4 -9.21 -17.77 -2.35
C ASP A 4 -9.84 -18.91 -3.17
N SER A 5 -11.13 -18.78 -3.50
CA SER A 5 -11.85 -19.75 -4.35
C SER A 5 -11.95 -19.32 -5.81
N TYR A 6 -11.39 -18.16 -6.16
CA TYR A 6 -11.47 -17.63 -7.52
C TYR A 6 -10.37 -18.26 -8.38
N ASP A 7 -10.77 -18.81 -9.52
CA ASP A 7 -9.82 -19.33 -10.50
C ASP A 7 -9.22 -18.17 -11.29
N MET A 8 -7.93 -17.91 -11.06
CA MET A 8 -7.20 -16.81 -11.70
C MET A 8 -7.12 -16.93 -13.22
N SER A 9 -7.27 -18.12 -13.80
CA SER A 9 -7.30 -18.29 -15.26
C SER A 9 -8.48 -17.55 -15.90
N HIS A 10 -9.54 -17.25 -15.15
CA HIS A 10 -10.67 -16.47 -15.63
C HIS A 10 -10.44 -14.96 -15.60
N LEU A 11 -9.41 -14.47 -14.90
CA LEU A 11 -9.25 -13.04 -14.61
C LEU A 11 -9.16 -12.22 -15.90
N GLU A 12 -8.29 -12.62 -16.83
CA GLU A 12 -8.10 -11.93 -18.13
C GLU A 12 -9.35 -11.90 -19.02
N HIS A 13 -10.34 -12.75 -18.73
CA HIS A 13 -11.60 -12.87 -19.47
C HIS A 13 -12.76 -12.13 -18.79
N GLU A 14 -12.56 -11.51 -17.63
CA GLU A 14 -13.60 -10.72 -16.98
C GLU A 14 -13.84 -9.38 -17.70
N ALA A 15 -15.11 -9.04 -17.93
CA ALA A 15 -15.47 -7.74 -18.51
C ALA A 15 -15.53 -6.63 -17.46
N LEU A 16 -16.17 -6.91 -16.32
CA LEU A 16 -16.30 -6.01 -15.18
C LEU A 16 -15.92 -6.74 -13.89
N LEU A 17 -14.91 -6.22 -13.18
CA LEU A 17 -14.41 -6.76 -11.92
C LEU A 17 -14.60 -5.74 -10.78
N LEU A 18 -15.43 -6.08 -9.79
CA LEU A 18 -15.59 -5.26 -8.59
C LEU A 18 -14.91 -5.97 -7.42
N VAL A 19 -14.14 -5.23 -6.63
CA VAL A 19 -13.40 -5.79 -5.51
C VAL A 19 -13.82 -5.12 -4.21
N VAL A 20 -14.21 -5.91 -3.21
CA VAL A 20 -14.54 -5.43 -1.86
C VAL A 20 -13.68 -6.18 -0.84
N THR A 21 -12.68 -5.52 -0.27
CA THR A 21 -11.66 -6.21 0.56
C THR A 21 -11.36 -5.48 1.86
N SER A 22 -11.00 -6.21 2.92
CA SER A 22 -10.50 -5.61 4.16
C SER A 22 -8.96 -5.62 4.19
N THR A 23 -8.36 -4.80 5.05
CA THR A 23 -6.92 -4.88 5.37
C THR A 23 -6.74 -5.49 6.76
N PHE A 24 -5.69 -6.31 6.96
CA PHE A 24 -5.39 -6.94 8.25
C PHE A 24 -3.92 -6.77 8.64
N GLY A 25 -3.57 -7.21 9.86
CA GLY A 25 -2.19 -7.11 10.35
C GLY A 25 -1.68 -5.67 10.35
N ASN A 26 -0.51 -5.44 9.75
CA ASN A 26 0.05 -4.09 9.58
C ASN A 26 0.00 -3.67 8.10
N GLY A 27 -1.17 -3.78 7.47
CA GLY A 27 -1.37 -3.48 6.05
C GLY A 27 -1.39 -4.71 5.14
N ASP A 28 -1.41 -5.91 5.72
CA ASP A 28 -1.36 -7.19 5.03
C ASP A 28 -2.74 -7.56 4.41
N PRO A 29 -2.78 -8.37 3.35
CA PRO A 29 -4.03 -8.96 2.88
C PRO A 29 -4.69 -9.81 3.96
N PRO A 30 -6.03 -9.91 3.97
CA PRO A 30 -6.73 -11.01 4.62
C PRO A 30 -6.18 -12.34 4.11
N GLU A 31 -6.21 -13.38 4.93
CA GLU A 31 -5.72 -14.71 4.58
C GLU A 31 -6.33 -15.22 3.26
N ASN A 32 -7.64 -15.06 3.08
CA ASN A 32 -8.35 -15.45 1.85
C ASN A 32 -8.14 -14.50 0.66
N GLY A 33 -7.27 -13.48 0.78
CA GLY A 33 -6.81 -12.61 -0.30
C GLY A 33 -5.32 -12.76 -0.61
N GLU A 34 -4.58 -13.55 0.18
CA GLU A 34 -3.12 -13.64 0.08
C GLU A 34 -2.67 -14.34 -1.21
N VAL A 35 -3.32 -15.47 -1.56
CA VAL A 35 -3.02 -16.23 -2.78
C VAL A 35 -3.29 -15.37 -4.02
N PHE A 36 -4.44 -14.70 -4.05
CA PHE A 36 -4.82 -13.78 -5.13
C PHE A 36 -3.80 -12.63 -5.28
N ALA A 37 -3.37 -12.03 -4.16
CA ALA A 37 -2.35 -10.98 -4.16
C ALA A 37 -1.00 -11.46 -4.73
N ARG A 38 -0.56 -12.67 -4.36
CA ARG A 38 0.66 -13.29 -4.89
C ARG A 38 0.54 -13.62 -6.37
N GLN A 39 -0.63 -14.09 -6.83
CA GLN A 39 -0.87 -14.39 -8.24
C GLN A 39 -0.87 -13.13 -9.10
N LEU A 40 -1.51 -12.03 -8.67
CA LEU A 40 -1.39 -10.73 -9.35
C LEU A 40 0.06 -10.26 -9.45
N GLN A 41 0.83 -10.44 -8.37
CA GLN A 41 2.26 -10.10 -8.36
C GLN A 41 3.06 -10.99 -9.31
N ALA A 42 2.74 -12.28 -9.39
CA ALA A 42 3.35 -13.21 -10.32
C ALA A 42 3.03 -12.81 -11.77
N ILE A 43 1.78 -12.47 -12.10
CA ILE A 43 1.37 -11.98 -13.44
C ILE A 43 2.17 -10.73 -13.80
N LYS A 44 2.37 -9.82 -12.83
CA LYS A 44 3.17 -8.61 -13.03
C LYS A 44 4.64 -8.89 -13.30
N MET A 45 5.17 -9.97 -12.72
CA MET A 45 6.59 -10.34 -12.86
C MET A 45 6.88 -11.17 -14.10
N THR A 46 5.99 -12.09 -14.46
CA THR A 46 6.19 -13.00 -15.60
C THR A 46 5.59 -12.46 -16.89
N GLY A 47 4.59 -11.57 -16.81
CA GLY A 47 3.77 -11.15 -17.94
C GLY A 47 2.78 -12.21 -18.42
N GLU A 48 2.78 -13.40 -17.81
CA GLU A 48 1.88 -14.51 -18.13
C GLU A 48 0.57 -14.37 -17.34
N THR A 49 -0.58 -14.69 -17.97
CA THR A 49 -1.89 -14.64 -17.32
C THR A 49 -2.12 -15.78 -16.32
N THR A 50 -1.34 -16.87 -16.43
CA THR A 50 -1.37 -18.02 -15.50
C THR A 50 0.05 -18.44 -15.08
N PRO A 51 0.72 -17.69 -14.19
CA PRO A 51 2.11 -17.95 -13.82
C PRO A 51 2.27 -19.08 -12.79
N ASP A 52 3.41 -19.79 -12.84
CA ASP A 52 3.81 -20.75 -11.81
C ASP A 52 4.27 -20.02 -10.53
N ILE A 53 3.48 -20.17 -9.47
CA ILE A 53 3.69 -19.53 -8.15
C ILE A 53 4.98 -20.02 -7.48
N GLU A 54 5.49 -21.22 -7.78
CA GLU A 54 6.71 -21.73 -7.15
C GLU A 54 7.94 -20.88 -7.47
N SER A 55 7.95 -20.20 -8.63
CA SER A 55 9.02 -19.31 -9.06
C SER A 55 9.13 -18.00 -8.27
N VAL A 56 8.09 -17.63 -7.51
CA VAL A 56 7.95 -16.32 -6.82
C VAL A 56 7.99 -16.46 -5.28
N ARG A 57 8.36 -17.66 -4.77
CA ARG A 57 8.30 -18.05 -3.34
C ARG A 57 9.05 -17.16 -2.34
N HIS A 58 9.99 -16.33 -2.77
CA HIS A 58 10.87 -15.55 -1.88
C HIS A 58 10.38 -14.14 -1.54
N ILE A 59 9.19 -13.73 -1.99
CA ILE A 59 8.67 -12.38 -1.74
C ILE A 59 7.95 -12.32 -0.39
N SER A 60 8.58 -11.68 0.60
CA SER A 60 8.00 -11.43 1.92
C SER A 60 6.71 -10.60 1.82
N ALA A 61 5.70 -10.88 2.65
CA ALA A 61 4.50 -10.03 2.78
C ALA A 61 4.83 -8.55 3.08
N THR A 62 6.03 -8.27 3.60
CA THR A 62 6.60 -6.93 3.76
C THR A 62 6.71 -6.14 2.43
N TYR A 63 6.90 -6.83 1.29
CA TYR A 63 6.91 -6.21 -0.05
C TYR A 63 5.53 -5.64 -0.45
N LEU A 64 4.43 -6.25 0.01
CA LEU A 64 3.07 -5.74 -0.22
C LEU A 64 2.87 -4.38 0.48
N ARG A 65 3.51 -4.19 1.64
CA ARG A 65 3.42 -2.96 2.47
C ARG A 65 4.10 -1.76 1.81
N ILE A 66 5.26 -1.95 1.17
CA ILE A 66 6.08 -0.87 0.57
C ILE A 66 5.36 -0.19 -0.60
N SER A 67 4.43 -0.88 -1.27
CA SER A 67 3.64 -0.29 -2.36
C SER A 67 2.67 0.82 -1.90
N VAL A 68 2.27 0.82 -0.62
CA VAL A 68 1.14 1.62 -0.11
C VAL A 68 1.57 2.95 0.54
N ASP A 69 2.74 3.02 1.17
CA ASP A 69 3.28 4.23 1.86
C ASP A 69 3.57 5.41 0.92
N SER A 70 3.31 5.25 -0.39
CA SER A 70 3.41 6.31 -1.41
C SER A 70 2.18 7.22 -1.51
N SER A 71 1.11 6.98 -0.73
CA SER A 71 -0.24 7.46 -1.06
C SER A 71 -0.90 8.47 -0.10
N ASP A 72 -0.28 8.88 1.01
CA ASP A 72 -0.93 9.77 2.00
C ASP A 72 -0.45 11.25 1.91
N VAL A 73 -1.04 12.04 0.98
CA VAL A 73 -1.25 13.50 1.13
C VAL A 73 -2.60 13.90 0.47
N PRO A 74 -3.43 14.79 1.07
CA PRO A 74 -4.82 15.00 0.67
C PRO A 74 -5.02 15.83 -0.60
N ASN A 75 -6.06 15.45 -1.36
CA ASN A 75 -6.73 16.11 -2.49
C ASN A 75 -6.33 17.57 -2.81
N SER A 76 -5.78 17.78 -4.02
CA SER A 76 -6.11 18.94 -4.87
C SER A 76 -6.70 18.41 -6.18
N GLY A 77 -7.92 18.85 -6.49
CA GLY A 77 -8.80 18.21 -7.47
C GLY A 77 -8.44 18.37 -8.94
N ILE A 78 -8.88 17.35 -9.68
CA ILE A 78 -9.44 17.38 -11.05
C ILE A 78 -8.48 17.73 -12.19
N ASN A 79 -7.97 16.69 -12.87
CA ASN A 79 -8.37 16.29 -14.24
C ASN A 79 -7.51 15.09 -14.70
N ASP A 80 -7.93 13.86 -14.35
CA ASP A 80 -7.37 12.62 -14.91
C ASP A 80 -8.42 11.97 -15.82
N MET A 81 -8.48 12.44 -17.06
CA MET A 81 -8.89 11.68 -18.22
C MET A 81 -7.76 11.91 -19.22
N ASP A 82 -6.98 10.86 -19.48
CA ASP A 82 -5.99 10.68 -20.56
C ASP A 82 -4.63 10.21 -20.02
N ASN A 83 -4.46 8.88 -19.95
CA ASN A 83 -3.29 8.14 -20.46
C ASN A 83 -3.33 6.65 -20.01
N ILE A 84 -3.95 5.83 -20.86
CA ILE A 84 -3.89 4.35 -20.85
C ILE A 84 -2.96 3.95 -22.01
N ASN A 85 -1.86 3.24 -21.73
CA ASN A 85 -1.19 2.43 -22.75
C ASN A 85 -1.99 1.11 -22.88
N PRO A 86 -2.48 0.69 -24.06
CA PRO A 86 -3.75 -0.04 -24.15
C PRO A 86 -3.73 -1.57 -23.98
N ILE A 87 -2.59 -2.22 -23.66
CA ILE A 87 -2.49 -3.69 -23.76
C ILE A 87 -1.61 -4.28 -22.64
N GLY A 88 -2.03 -4.15 -21.38
CA GLY A 88 -1.53 -5.05 -20.31
C GLY A 88 -2.29 -6.39 -20.33
N PRO A 89 -1.82 -7.44 -19.62
CA PRO A 89 -2.49 -8.75 -19.60
C PRO A 89 -3.97 -8.68 -19.16
N LEU A 90 -4.37 -7.63 -18.46
CA LEU A 90 -5.74 -7.37 -18.02
C LEU A 90 -6.42 -6.22 -18.77
N SER A 91 -5.99 -5.88 -20.00
CA SER A 91 -6.50 -4.74 -20.80
C SER A 91 -7.99 -4.77 -21.08
N ASN A 92 -8.59 -5.97 -21.04
CA ASN A 92 -10.02 -6.16 -21.29
C ASN A 92 -10.89 -5.92 -20.04
N ILE A 93 -10.27 -5.74 -18.87
CA ILE A 93 -10.98 -5.63 -17.59
C ILE A 93 -11.31 -4.17 -17.31
N ARG A 94 -12.57 -3.91 -16.98
CA ARG A 94 -13.02 -2.71 -16.26
C ARG A 94 -13.13 -3.02 -14.78
N PHE A 95 -12.57 -2.20 -13.89
CA PHE A 95 -12.59 -2.52 -12.46
C PHE A 95 -12.84 -1.34 -11.52
N ALA A 96 -13.33 -1.65 -10.32
CA ALA A 96 -13.40 -0.71 -9.19
C ALA A 96 -13.18 -1.44 -7.86
N VAL A 97 -12.54 -0.77 -6.90
CA VAL A 97 -12.16 -1.36 -5.61
C VAL A 97 -12.73 -0.56 -4.43
N PHE A 98 -13.24 -1.26 -3.41
CA PHE A 98 -13.60 -0.70 -2.11
C PHE A 98 -12.80 -1.38 -0.99
N GLY A 99 -11.97 -0.62 -0.30
CA GLY A 99 -11.16 -1.07 0.83
C GLY A 99 -11.83 -0.79 2.17
N LEU A 100 -11.92 -1.80 3.05
CA LEU A 100 -12.28 -1.65 4.45
C LEU A 100 -11.01 -1.64 5.30
N GLY A 101 -10.95 -0.73 6.27
CA GLY A 101 -9.84 -0.61 7.21
C GLY A 101 -10.24 0.16 8.46
N SER A 102 -9.25 0.54 9.26
CA SER A 102 -9.45 1.43 10.41
C SER A 102 -8.34 2.47 10.44
N SER A 103 -8.70 3.74 10.62
CA SER A 103 -7.74 4.85 10.74
C SER A 103 -6.89 4.80 12.02
N ALA A 104 -7.19 3.89 12.96
CA ALA A 104 -6.29 3.58 14.07
C ALA A 104 -5.03 2.80 13.64
N TYR A 105 -5.01 2.27 12.42
CA TYR A 105 -3.85 1.59 11.86
C TYR A 105 -3.17 2.50 10.84
N PRO A 106 -1.83 2.58 10.84
CA PRO A 106 -1.09 3.48 9.94
C PRO A 106 -1.36 3.16 8.46
N ASN A 107 -1.42 1.86 8.15
CA ASN A 107 -1.63 1.35 6.80
C ASN A 107 -3.14 1.20 6.48
N PHE A 108 -3.88 2.32 6.58
CA PHE A 108 -5.33 2.35 6.37
C PHE A 108 -5.73 1.84 4.98
N CYS A 109 -6.62 0.83 4.92
CA CYS A 109 -7.09 0.23 3.66
C CYS A 109 -5.98 -0.25 2.70
N ALA A 110 -4.78 -0.54 3.21
CA ALA A 110 -3.61 -0.84 2.40
C ALA A 110 -3.82 -1.93 1.34
N PHE A 111 -4.49 -3.02 1.68
CA PHE A 111 -4.70 -4.10 0.71
C PHE A 111 -5.67 -3.70 -0.41
N GLY A 112 -6.70 -2.91 -0.11
CA GLY A 112 -7.60 -2.36 -1.12
C GLY A 112 -6.86 -1.43 -2.09
N ARG A 113 -5.99 -0.56 -1.55
CA ARG A 113 -5.13 0.33 -2.36
C ARG A 113 -4.13 -0.46 -3.21
N TYR A 114 -3.57 -1.53 -2.67
CA TYR A 114 -2.69 -2.45 -3.40
C TYR A 114 -3.40 -3.09 -4.59
N LEU A 115 -4.59 -3.67 -4.40
CA LEU A 115 -5.34 -4.31 -5.49
C LEU A 115 -5.74 -3.31 -6.58
N ASP A 116 -6.20 -2.12 -6.21
CA ASP A 116 -6.51 -1.05 -7.16
C ASP A 116 -5.30 -0.66 -8.01
N THR A 117 -4.13 -0.55 -7.37
CA THR A 117 -2.87 -0.24 -8.05
C THR A 117 -2.45 -1.37 -8.98
N MET A 118 -2.44 -2.61 -8.48
CA MET A 118 -2.00 -3.79 -9.25
C MET A 118 -2.89 -4.05 -10.47
N LEU A 119 -4.22 -3.97 -10.33
CA LEU A 119 -5.14 -4.15 -11.44
C LEU A 119 -4.92 -3.09 -12.52
N SER A 120 -4.67 -1.83 -12.11
CA SER A 120 -4.34 -0.75 -13.03
C SER A 120 -3.00 -0.96 -13.74
N GLU A 121 -1.96 -1.37 -13.00
CA GLU A 121 -0.62 -1.64 -13.54
C GLU A 121 -0.59 -2.82 -14.51
N LEU A 122 -1.48 -3.80 -14.33
CA LEU A 122 -1.65 -4.95 -15.22
C LEU A 122 -2.51 -4.64 -16.47
N GLY A 123 -2.92 -3.39 -16.67
CA GLY A 123 -3.66 -2.94 -17.85
C GLY A 123 -5.17 -2.81 -17.67
N GLY A 124 -5.71 -3.18 -16.51
CA GLY A 124 -7.14 -2.96 -16.22
C GLY A 124 -7.48 -1.47 -16.22
N GLU A 125 -8.66 -1.12 -16.72
CA GLU A 125 -9.15 0.25 -16.70
C GLU A 125 -10.05 0.47 -15.47
N ARG A 126 -9.62 1.41 -14.63
CA ARG A 126 -10.36 1.80 -13.43
C ARG A 126 -11.59 2.61 -13.83
N ILE A 127 -12.79 2.14 -13.50
CA ILE A 127 -14.05 2.88 -13.76
C ILE A 127 -14.38 3.86 -12.63
N LEU A 128 -13.95 3.58 -11.40
CA LEU A 128 -14.20 4.45 -10.25
C LEU A 128 -13.00 4.46 -9.32
N LYS A 129 -12.66 5.63 -8.76
CA LYS A 129 -11.63 5.79 -7.74
C LYS A 129 -11.86 4.81 -6.58
N VAL A 130 -10.78 4.23 -6.06
CA VAL A 130 -10.84 3.34 -4.90
C VAL A 130 -11.59 4.00 -3.75
N GLY A 131 -12.62 3.33 -3.24
CA GLY A 131 -13.37 3.75 -2.06
C GLY A 131 -12.69 3.22 -0.78
N SER A 132 -12.89 3.93 0.34
CA SER A 132 -12.35 3.54 1.64
C SER A 132 -13.41 3.65 2.73
N GLY A 133 -13.54 2.61 3.55
CA GLY A 133 -14.48 2.55 4.68
C GLY A 133 -13.75 2.40 6.01
N ASP A 134 -13.79 3.44 6.85
CA ASP A 134 -13.17 3.46 8.17
C ASP A 134 -14.09 2.88 9.25
N GLU A 135 -13.67 1.74 9.83
CA GLU A 135 -14.40 1.07 10.91
C GLU A 135 -14.71 1.98 12.10
N LEU A 136 -13.87 2.98 12.37
CA LEU A 136 -14.08 3.91 13.47
C LEU A 136 -15.16 4.94 13.17
N CYS A 137 -15.37 5.29 11.89
CA CYS A 137 -16.26 6.38 11.50
C CYS A 137 -16.79 6.19 10.06
N GLY A 138 -18.11 6.00 9.93
CA GLY A 138 -18.79 6.18 8.64
C GLY A 138 -18.54 5.09 7.59
N GLN A 139 -17.97 3.93 7.96
CA GLN A 139 -17.70 2.80 7.04
C GLN A 139 -18.90 2.45 6.14
N GLU A 140 -20.09 2.38 6.74
CA GLU A 140 -21.34 1.98 6.07
C GLU A 140 -21.80 3.01 5.04
N GLN A 141 -21.71 4.30 5.41
CA GLN A 141 -22.06 5.42 4.56
C GLN A 141 -21.11 5.50 3.37
N SER A 142 -19.80 5.46 3.62
CA SER A 142 -18.78 5.47 2.56
C SER A 142 -18.97 4.35 1.55
N PHE A 143 -19.37 3.15 2.01
CA PHE A 143 -19.69 2.04 1.11
C PHE A 143 -20.96 2.30 0.29
N GLY A 144 -22.04 2.79 0.92
CA GLY A 144 -23.29 3.09 0.23
C GLY A 144 -23.13 4.15 -0.86
N ASP A 145 -22.41 5.23 -0.56
CA ASP A 145 -22.11 6.30 -1.52
C ASP A 145 -21.26 5.77 -2.68
N TRP A 146 -20.18 5.04 -2.37
CA TRP A 146 -19.31 4.45 -3.38
C TRP A 146 -20.03 3.43 -4.27
N ALA A 147 -20.83 2.53 -3.68
CA ALA A 147 -21.54 1.47 -4.41
C ALA A 147 -22.57 2.05 -5.40
N SER A 148 -23.24 3.14 -5.01
CA SER A 148 -24.19 3.85 -5.87
C SER A 148 -23.51 4.44 -7.09
N ILE A 149 -22.41 5.16 -6.86
CA ILE A 149 -21.62 5.78 -7.94
C ILE A 149 -20.99 4.69 -8.83
N ALA A 150 -20.50 3.60 -8.25
CA ALA A 150 -19.92 2.48 -9.01
C ALA A 150 -20.95 1.86 -9.96
N PHE A 151 -22.19 1.70 -9.50
CA PHE A 151 -23.29 1.18 -10.33
C PHE A 151 -23.67 2.13 -11.48
N GLU A 152 -23.78 3.43 -11.20
CA GLU A 152 -24.01 4.47 -12.21
C GLU A 152 -22.95 4.44 -13.30
N VAL A 153 -21.69 4.54 -12.89
CA VAL A 153 -20.57 4.58 -13.83
C VAL A 153 -20.46 3.28 -14.62
N ALA A 154 -20.70 2.13 -14.01
CA ALA A 154 -20.73 0.86 -14.76
C ALA A 154 -21.85 0.84 -15.80
N CYS A 155 -23.07 1.27 -15.45
CA CYS A 155 -24.18 1.33 -16.42
C CYS A 155 -23.84 2.24 -17.60
N ASP A 156 -23.18 3.37 -17.36
CA ASP A 156 -22.76 4.31 -18.39
C ASP A 156 -21.63 3.74 -19.27
N VAL A 157 -20.59 3.16 -18.66
CA VAL A 157 -19.45 2.53 -19.36
C VAL A 157 -19.92 1.41 -20.29
N PHE A 158 -20.95 0.67 -19.89
CA PHE A 158 -21.52 -0.44 -20.65
C PHE A 158 -22.79 -0.06 -21.45
N CYS A 159 -23.14 1.23 -21.51
CA CYS A 159 -24.27 1.78 -22.29
C CYS A 159 -25.64 1.12 -21.99
N ILE A 160 -25.97 0.90 -20.72
CA ILE A 160 -27.23 0.24 -20.26
C ILE A 160 -28.39 1.26 -20.09
N SER A 161 -28.27 2.46 -20.65
CA SER A 161 -28.97 3.67 -20.19
C SER A 161 -30.45 3.85 -20.59
N ASP A 162 -31.02 3.05 -21.49
CA ASP A 162 -32.33 3.39 -22.08
C ASP A 162 -33.54 2.61 -21.53
N ASP A 163 -33.35 1.50 -20.80
CA ASP A 163 -34.45 0.62 -20.37
C ASP A 163 -34.71 0.56 -18.85
N LEU A 164 -33.85 1.15 -18.00
CA LEU A 164 -33.94 1.04 -16.54
C LEU A 164 -34.27 2.38 -15.86
N ASN A 165 -35.29 2.39 -14.99
CA ASN A 165 -35.60 3.53 -14.13
C ASN A 165 -34.55 3.65 -13.01
N LEU A 166 -33.36 4.14 -13.34
CA LEU A 166 -32.17 4.23 -12.47
C LEU A 166 -32.48 4.88 -11.11
N LYS A 167 -33.34 5.90 -11.09
CA LYS A 167 -33.77 6.59 -9.85
C LYS A 167 -34.58 5.71 -8.90
N GLU A 168 -35.29 4.72 -9.43
CA GLU A 168 -36.10 3.78 -8.65
C GLU A 168 -35.24 2.63 -8.13
N VAL A 169 -34.32 2.13 -8.96
CA VAL A 169 -33.28 1.15 -8.58
C VAL A 169 -32.38 1.72 -7.50
N MET A 170 -31.92 2.98 -7.61
CA MET A 170 -31.09 3.61 -6.58
C MET A 170 -31.84 3.79 -5.26
N LYS A 171 -33.13 4.18 -5.30
CA LYS A 171 -33.98 4.27 -4.11
C LYS A 171 -34.25 2.91 -3.46
N SER A 172 -34.25 1.81 -4.22
CA SER A 172 -34.32 0.46 -3.65
C SER A 172 -32.95 -0.07 -3.21
N ALA A 173 -31.88 0.18 -3.95
CA ALA A 173 -30.53 -0.34 -3.75
C ALA A 173 -29.80 0.29 -2.54
N THR A 174 -30.00 1.60 -2.30
CA THR A 174 -29.34 2.31 -1.18
C THR A 174 -30.08 2.20 0.14
N LEU A 175 -31.37 1.86 0.13
CA LEU A 175 -32.23 1.94 1.32
C LEU A 175 -33.16 0.74 1.53
N LYS A 176 -33.16 -0.26 0.65
CA LYS A 176 -33.92 -1.49 0.84
C LYS A 176 -33.05 -2.69 0.48
N PRO A 177 -32.34 -3.29 1.47
CA PRO A 177 -32.06 -4.72 1.37
C PRO A 177 -33.37 -5.41 0.99
N GLN A 178 -33.35 -6.55 0.28
CA GLN A 178 -34.51 -7.46 0.29
C GLN A 178 -35.07 -7.46 1.71
N ILE A 179 -36.24 -6.83 1.90
CA ILE A 179 -36.75 -6.56 3.24
C ILE A 179 -36.88 -7.95 3.83
N TRP A 180 -36.07 -8.24 4.84
CA TRP A 180 -36.23 -9.46 5.59
C TRP A 180 -37.71 -9.56 5.93
N SER A 181 -38.37 -10.58 5.40
CA SER A 181 -39.78 -10.83 5.66
C SER A 181 -39.84 -12.11 6.46
N LYS A 182 -40.70 -12.11 7.47
CA LYS A 182 -41.03 -13.31 8.24
C LYS A 182 -41.47 -14.45 7.31
N ASP A 183 -42.10 -14.15 6.18
CA ASP A 183 -42.59 -15.15 5.22
C ASP A 183 -41.46 -15.87 4.45
N ASN A 184 -40.23 -15.35 4.48
CA ASN A 184 -39.07 -15.94 3.81
C ASN A 184 -38.23 -16.85 4.72
N VAL A 185 -38.58 -16.95 6.01
CA VAL A 185 -37.86 -17.76 6.98
C VAL A 185 -38.85 -18.66 7.70
N LYS A 186 -38.55 -19.95 7.76
CA LYS A 186 -39.38 -20.94 8.44
C LYS A 186 -38.56 -21.65 9.50
N LEU A 187 -39.01 -21.55 10.74
CA LEU A 187 -38.49 -22.34 11.85
C LEU A 187 -39.39 -23.56 12.04
N VAL A 188 -38.81 -24.75 11.95
CA VAL A 188 -39.51 -26.01 12.17
C VAL A 188 -38.96 -26.64 13.45
N PRO A 189 -39.77 -26.87 14.49
CA PRO A 189 -39.31 -27.55 15.70
C PRO A 189 -38.61 -28.86 15.35
N TYR A 190 -37.39 -29.02 15.84
CA TYR A 190 -36.58 -30.21 15.66
C TYR A 190 -36.63 -31.05 16.94
N TYR A 191 -36.90 -32.34 16.80
CA TYR A 191 -37.01 -33.31 17.90
C TYR A 191 -36.11 -34.54 17.70
N GLY A 192 -35.16 -34.46 16.77
CA GLY A 192 -34.23 -35.55 16.50
C GLY A 192 -33.05 -35.56 17.47
N ASN A 193 -32.28 -36.65 17.46
CA ASN A 193 -31.11 -36.83 18.31
C ASN A 193 -29.79 -36.56 17.56
N THR A 194 -29.82 -35.85 16.42
CA THR A 194 -28.59 -35.58 15.67
C THR A 194 -27.75 -34.55 16.42
N ILE A 195 -26.60 -34.99 16.92
CA ILE A 195 -25.60 -34.09 17.51
C ILE A 195 -24.98 -33.27 16.38
N GLN A 196 -25.18 -31.95 16.43
CA GLN A 196 -24.56 -31.03 15.49
C GLN A 196 -23.05 -30.94 15.78
N ASP A 197 -22.24 -31.11 14.75
CA ASP A 197 -20.80 -30.94 14.86
C ASP A 197 -20.46 -29.44 14.95
N ILE A 198 -20.14 -28.98 16.16
CA ILE A 198 -19.79 -27.57 16.44
C ILE A 198 -18.57 -27.14 15.63
N CYS A 199 -17.57 -28.00 15.48
CA CYS A 199 -16.38 -27.70 14.68
C CYS A 199 -16.77 -27.46 13.22
N LYS A 200 -17.66 -28.28 12.67
CA LYS A 200 -18.19 -28.09 11.31
C LYS A 200 -18.96 -26.77 11.17
N CYS A 201 -19.76 -26.40 12.16
CA CYS A 201 -20.54 -25.14 12.15
C CYS A 201 -19.67 -23.89 12.28
N LEU A 202 -18.58 -23.96 13.03
CA LEU A 202 -17.64 -22.85 13.21
C LEU A 202 -16.58 -22.75 12.10
N SER A 203 -16.36 -23.82 11.35
CA SER A 203 -15.34 -23.86 10.30
C SER A 203 -15.69 -22.93 9.14
N LYS A 204 -14.72 -22.13 8.68
CA LYS A 204 -14.88 -21.18 7.56
C LYS A 204 -13.91 -21.54 6.42
N GLY A 205 -14.17 -22.67 5.77
CA GLY A 205 -13.32 -23.20 4.70
C GLY A 205 -12.09 -23.98 5.21
N PRO A 206 -11.22 -24.46 4.30
CA PRO A 206 -10.12 -25.37 4.63
C PRO A 206 -9.05 -24.76 5.54
N SER A 207 -8.73 -23.47 5.37
CA SER A 207 -7.73 -22.74 6.17
C SER A 207 -8.20 -22.42 7.60
N ARG A 208 -9.51 -22.50 7.86
CA ARG A 208 -10.13 -22.18 9.16
C ARG A 208 -11.00 -23.30 9.67
N GLN A 209 -10.47 -24.51 9.59
CA GLN A 209 -11.11 -25.67 10.18
C GLN A 209 -11.02 -25.57 11.71
N ALA A 210 -12.18 -25.46 12.37
CA ALA A 210 -12.23 -25.42 13.81
C ALA A 210 -11.87 -26.78 14.41
N ILE A 211 -11.13 -26.73 15.51
CA ILE A 211 -10.66 -27.86 16.30
C ILE A 211 -11.14 -27.64 17.73
N GLU A 212 -11.48 -28.72 18.40
CA GLU A 212 -11.84 -28.72 19.82
C GLU A 212 -10.58 -28.82 20.69
N TYR A 213 -10.51 -27.95 21.68
CA TYR A 213 -9.51 -27.93 22.73
C TYR A 213 -10.19 -28.09 24.08
N LYS A 214 -9.51 -28.69 25.04
CA LYS A 214 -9.92 -28.68 26.45
C LYS A 214 -9.19 -27.58 27.20
N MET A 215 -9.95 -26.79 27.95
CA MET A 215 -9.41 -25.87 28.93
C MET A 215 -8.74 -26.65 30.05
N MET A 216 -7.42 -26.56 30.18
CA MET A 216 -6.68 -27.30 31.19
C MET A 216 -6.56 -26.49 32.46
N ASN A 217 -5.99 -25.29 32.34
CA ASN A 217 -5.69 -24.45 33.48
C ASN A 217 -5.75 -22.96 33.12
N ARG A 218 -5.97 -22.13 34.14
CA ARG A 218 -5.88 -20.67 34.06
C ARG A 218 -5.03 -20.18 35.22
N VAL A 219 -3.92 -19.54 34.92
CA VAL A 219 -2.99 -19.02 35.93
C VAL A 219 -2.93 -17.49 35.82
N PRO A 220 -3.31 -16.74 36.87
CA PRO A 220 -3.05 -15.31 36.93
C PRO A 220 -1.55 -15.03 36.82
N LEU A 221 -1.17 -14.12 35.92
CA LEU A 221 0.24 -13.72 35.73
C LEU A 221 0.64 -12.54 36.62
N GLN A 222 -0.28 -12.07 37.45
CA GLN A 222 -0.17 -10.93 38.35
C GLN A 222 -0.88 -11.27 39.66
N ASP A 223 -0.42 -10.69 40.77
CA ASP A 223 -1.02 -10.89 42.09
C ASP A 223 -2.32 -10.07 42.21
N GLY A 224 -3.42 -10.65 41.72
CA GLY A 224 -4.73 -10.01 41.68
C GLY A 224 -4.89 -8.97 40.57
N GLU A 225 -5.96 -8.18 40.69
CA GLU A 225 -6.24 -7.08 39.76
C GLU A 225 -5.43 -5.84 40.15
N ILE A 226 -4.60 -5.35 39.22
CA ILE A 226 -3.73 -4.19 39.44
C ILE A 226 -4.12 -3.11 38.44
N ASP A 227 -4.42 -1.90 38.93
CA ASP A 227 -4.96 -0.79 38.12
C ASP A 227 -6.20 -1.14 37.28
N GLY A 228 -7.08 -2.00 37.79
CA GLY A 228 -8.27 -2.45 37.05
C GLY A 228 -7.95 -3.42 35.90
N ARG A 229 -6.79 -4.09 35.93
CA ARG A 229 -6.31 -4.96 34.86
C ARG A 229 -5.85 -6.30 35.41
N THR A 230 -6.13 -7.33 34.62
CA THR A 230 -5.73 -8.71 34.90
C THR A 230 -5.22 -9.34 33.62
N THR A 231 -4.13 -10.11 33.72
CA THR A 231 -3.61 -10.94 32.63
C THR A 231 -3.51 -12.38 33.11
N VAL A 232 -3.97 -13.32 32.31
CA VAL A 232 -3.96 -14.75 32.64
C VAL A 232 -3.21 -15.56 31.59
N LEU A 233 -2.52 -16.60 32.03
CA LEU A 233 -2.03 -17.67 31.18
C LEU A 233 -3.13 -18.73 31.06
N VAL A 234 -3.57 -18.99 29.84
CA VAL A 234 -4.59 -19.97 29.50
C VAL A 234 -3.91 -21.17 28.88
N GLU A 235 -4.11 -22.36 29.44
CA GLU A 235 -3.52 -23.60 28.96
C GLU A 235 -4.62 -24.45 28.29
N LEU A 236 -4.46 -24.74 27.02
CA LEU A 236 -5.39 -25.53 26.21
C LEU A 236 -4.72 -26.80 25.72
N GLU A 237 -5.48 -27.89 25.59
CA GLU A 237 -5.01 -29.15 25.01
C GLU A 237 -5.91 -29.57 23.86
N ALA A 238 -5.34 -29.80 22.67
CA ALA A 238 -6.11 -30.19 21.50
C ALA A 238 -6.63 -31.63 21.62
N ILE A 239 -7.91 -31.83 21.32
CA ILE A 239 -8.52 -33.16 21.26
C ILE A 239 -8.21 -33.79 19.90
N ASN A 240 -7.92 -35.09 19.88
CA ASN A 240 -7.62 -35.87 18.67
C ASN A 240 -6.41 -35.36 17.84
N ALA A 241 -5.40 -34.80 18.51
CA ALA A 241 -4.20 -34.23 17.89
C ALA A 241 -3.38 -35.16 16.96
N ARG A 242 -3.61 -36.48 17.01
CA ARG A 242 -2.97 -37.46 16.09
C ARG A 242 -3.67 -37.55 14.73
N GLN A 243 -4.91 -37.08 14.62
CA GLN A 243 -5.71 -37.09 13.39
C GLN A 243 -5.86 -35.68 12.79
N THR A 244 -5.78 -34.64 13.61
CA THR A 244 -5.80 -33.24 13.18
C THR A 244 -4.37 -32.70 13.09
N SER A 245 -4.02 -32.05 11.97
CA SER A 245 -2.71 -31.41 11.77
C SER A 245 -2.55 -30.17 12.67
N THR A 246 -2.53 -30.35 13.98
CA THR A 246 -2.36 -29.31 15.02
C THR A 246 -0.90 -28.82 15.12
N PHE A 247 -0.13 -28.96 14.05
CA PHE A 247 1.25 -28.50 13.97
C PHE A 247 1.25 -26.97 13.95
N TYR A 248 1.71 -26.38 15.04
CA TYR A 248 2.04 -24.96 15.11
C TYR A 248 3.54 -24.80 15.34
N MET A 249 4.07 -23.65 14.91
CA MET A 249 5.43 -23.21 15.18
C MET A 249 5.41 -22.03 16.15
N PRO A 250 6.45 -21.83 16.97
CA PRO A 250 6.59 -20.61 17.75
C PRO A 250 6.44 -19.38 16.85
N GLY A 251 5.54 -18.46 17.23
CA GLY A 251 5.18 -17.28 16.45
C GLY A 251 3.80 -17.35 15.79
N ASP A 252 3.25 -18.55 15.58
CA ASP A 252 1.90 -18.75 15.06
C ASP A 252 0.82 -18.27 16.07
N HIS A 253 -0.42 -18.13 15.62
CA HIS A 253 -1.56 -17.65 16.41
C HIS A 253 -2.64 -18.74 16.56
N LEU A 254 -3.42 -18.66 17.64
CA LEU A 254 -4.68 -19.39 17.78
C LEU A 254 -5.86 -18.43 17.63
N GLY A 255 -6.73 -18.69 16.66
CA GLY A 255 -8.03 -18.03 16.54
C GLY A 255 -9.06 -18.76 17.39
N VAL A 256 -9.54 -18.15 18.47
CA VAL A 256 -10.49 -18.75 19.43
C VAL A 256 -11.90 -18.25 19.15
N TYR A 257 -12.86 -19.16 19.00
CA TYR A 257 -14.29 -18.87 18.95
C TYR A 257 -14.85 -18.81 20.38
N PRO A 258 -15.29 -17.63 20.86
CA PRO A 258 -15.76 -17.49 22.23
C PRO A 258 -17.25 -17.77 22.38
N GLU A 259 -17.70 -17.84 23.63
CA GLU A 259 -19.12 -17.81 24.01
C GLU A 259 -19.46 -16.44 24.60
N ASN A 260 -20.66 -15.93 24.31
CA ASN A 260 -21.19 -14.76 25.00
C ASN A 260 -21.45 -15.07 26.48
N ARG A 261 -21.30 -14.06 27.35
CA ARG A 261 -21.52 -14.22 28.80
C ARG A 261 -22.96 -14.66 29.06
N ARG A 262 -23.11 -15.69 29.90
CA ARG A 262 -24.41 -16.29 30.23
C ARG A 262 -25.43 -15.26 30.74
N GLU A 263 -25.02 -14.37 31.63
CA GLU A 263 -25.88 -13.30 32.18
C GLU A 263 -26.46 -12.42 31.06
N LEU A 264 -25.63 -11.98 30.11
CA LEU A 264 -26.05 -11.17 28.97
C LEU A 264 -27.05 -11.92 28.07
N VAL A 265 -26.80 -13.21 27.81
CA VAL A 265 -27.70 -14.05 27.01
C VAL A 265 -29.03 -14.26 27.73
N ASP A 266 -29.00 -14.62 29.01
CA ASP A 266 -30.20 -14.84 29.83
C ASP A 266 -31.07 -13.57 29.90
N ASP A 267 -30.46 -12.40 30.08
CA ASP A 267 -31.14 -11.11 30.10
C ASP A 267 -31.74 -10.72 28.73
N ILE A 268 -31.08 -11.07 27.61
CA ILE A 268 -31.66 -10.89 26.27
C ILE A 268 -32.86 -11.83 26.09
N LEU A 269 -32.72 -13.10 26.46
CA LEU A 269 -33.77 -14.11 26.32
C LEU A 269 -35.00 -13.80 27.17
N ALA A 270 -34.85 -13.09 28.29
CA ALA A 270 -35.98 -12.62 29.09
C ALA A 270 -36.98 -11.76 28.30
N HIS A 271 -36.57 -11.12 27.20
CA HIS A 271 -37.47 -10.39 26.28
C HIS A 271 -38.29 -11.29 25.35
N TYR A 272 -38.03 -12.61 25.31
CA TYR A 272 -38.65 -13.58 24.41
C TYR A 272 -39.40 -14.70 25.14
N SER A 273 -39.05 -14.96 26.41
CA SER A 273 -39.51 -16.14 27.16
C SER A 273 -41.03 -16.24 27.35
N ASP A 274 -41.76 -15.13 27.27
CA ASP A 274 -43.23 -15.13 27.39
C ASP A 274 -43.91 -15.63 26.11
N ASP A 275 -43.28 -15.42 24.94
CA ASP A 275 -43.87 -15.69 23.62
C ASP A 275 -43.26 -16.93 22.93
N TYR A 276 -42.06 -17.36 23.34
CA TYR A 276 -41.29 -18.41 22.68
C TYR A 276 -40.58 -19.35 23.66
N ASN A 277 -40.50 -20.64 23.29
CA ASN A 277 -39.58 -21.56 23.97
C ASN A 277 -38.16 -21.34 23.46
N VAL A 278 -37.36 -20.60 24.23
CA VAL A 278 -35.99 -20.20 23.86
C VAL A 278 -34.99 -21.37 23.77
N ASP A 279 -35.35 -22.50 24.38
CA ASP A 279 -34.56 -23.74 24.42
C ASP A 279 -35.01 -24.77 23.37
N GLN A 280 -36.13 -24.53 22.68
CA GLN A 280 -36.56 -25.39 21.58
C GLN A 280 -35.57 -25.29 20.42
N GLU A 281 -35.08 -26.43 19.95
CA GLU A 281 -34.28 -26.50 18.73
C GLU A 281 -35.17 -26.36 17.50
N TYR A 282 -34.72 -25.60 16.52
CA TYR A 282 -35.40 -25.40 15.26
C TYR A 282 -34.48 -25.76 14.10
N SER A 283 -35.02 -26.53 13.15
CA SER A 283 -34.48 -26.56 11.80
C SER A 283 -34.83 -25.26 11.09
N ILE A 284 -33.82 -24.52 10.64
CA ILE A 284 -33.99 -23.20 10.03
C ILE A 284 -34.00 -23.37 8.51
N PHE A 285 -35.09 -22.94 7.86
CA PHE A 285 -35.22 -22.92 6.41
C PHE A 285 -35.34 -21.49 5.90
N VAL A 286 -34.69 -21.21 4.78
CA VAL A 286 -34.77 -19.93 4.07
C VAL A 286 -35.36 -20.18 2.69
N ARG A 287 -36.27 -19.30 2.28
CA ARG A 287 -36.89 -19.33 0.95
C ARG A 287 -35.93 -18.75 -0.08
N VAL A 288 -35.67 -19.50 -1.15
CA VAL A 288 -34.84 -19.06 -2.27
C VAL A 288 -35.57 -19.25 -3.59
N ASN A 289 -35.35 -18.33 -4.53
CA ASN A 289 -35.87 -18.43 -5.89
C ASN A 289 -34.76 -19.05 -6.77
N GLN A 290 -35.02 -20.19 -7.42
CA GLN A 290 -34.08 -20.86 -8.31
C GLN A 290 -34.67 -20.93 -9.72
N MET A 291 -33.87 -20.61 -10.74
CA MET A 291 -34.25 -20.79 -12.14
C MET A 291 -34.22 -22.29 -12.48
N ASP A 292 -35.33 -22.82 -12.99
CA ASP A 292 -35.46 -24.23 -13.34
C ASP A 292 -35.08 -24.43 -14.82
N ASP A 293 -33.88 -24.95 -15.08
CA ASP A 293 -33.32 -25.11 -16.44
C ASP A 293 -34.15 -26.04 -17.34
N LYS A 294 -35.11 -26.78 -16.78
CA LYS A 294 -35.93 -27.78 -17.51
C LYS A 294 -37.28 -27.28 -18.00
N ASN A 295 -37.77 -26.13 -17.53
CA ASN A 295 -39.10 -25.62 -17.87
C ASN A 295 -39.07 -24.10 -18.15
N ASN A 296 -38.70 -23.71 -19.38
CA ASN A 296 -39.02 -22.41 -20.00
C ASN A 296 -39.03 -21.15 -19.08
N GLY A 297 -38.10 -21.03 -18.14
CA GLY A 297 -37.89 -19.81 -17.36
C GLY A 297 -38.95 -19.48 -16.29
N THR A 298 -39.75 -20.43 -15.81
CA THR A 298 -40.57 -20.20 -14.61
C THR A 298 -39.72 -20.34 -13.33
N GLU A 299 -39.69 -19.28 -12.50
CA GLU A 299 -39.07 -19.32 -11.16
C GLU A 299 -39.85 -20.31 -10.28
N ALA A 300 -39.17 -21.34 -9.77
CA ALA A 300 -39.73 -22.25 -8.78
C ALA A 300 -39.21 -21.87 -7.38
N GLU A 301 -40.13 -21.57 -6.47
CA GLU A 301 -39.78 -21.27 -5.07
C GLU A 301 -39.39 -22.55 -4.33
N LYS A 302 -38.22 -22.55 -3.66
CA LYS A 302 -37.74 -23.69 -2.87
C LYS A 302 -37.30 -23.27 -1.48
N TRP A 303 -37.61 -24.10 -0.50
CA TRP A 303 -37.10 -23.99 0.86
C TRP A 303 -35.81 -24.79 0.99
N ILE A 304 -34.72 -24.13 1.38
CA ILE A 304 -33.43 -24.78 1.65
C ILE A 304 -33.05 -24.62 3.12
N PRO A 305 -32.35 -25.59 3.73
CA PRO A 305 -31.79 -25.43 5.05
C PRO A 305 -30.84 -24.23 5.09
N ASN A 306 -30.81 -23.49 6.20
CA ASN A 306 -29.86 -22.42 6.40
C ASN A 306 -28.44 -23.00 6.44
N GLU A 307 -27.58 -22.54 5.55
CA GLU A 307 -26.20 -23.04 5.41
C GLU A 307 -25.33 -22.78 6.64
N LYS A 308 -25.61 -21.71 7.39
CA LYS A 308 -24.80 -21.30 8.55
C LYS A 308 -25.24 -22.01 9.83
N LEU A 309 -26.56 -22.11 10.07
CA LEU A 309 -27.15 -22.69 11.28
C LEU A 309 -28.33 -23.58 10.88
N ALA A 310 -28.05 -24.83 10.52
CA ALA A 310 -29.08 -25.75 10.05
C ALA A 310 -30.08 -26.12 11.16
N ILE A 311 -29.60 -26.36 12.38
CA ILE A 311 -30.37 -26.70 13.57
C ILE A 311 -29.78 -25.91 14.74
N THR A 312 -30.59 -25.19 15.52
CA THR A 312 -30.14 -24.54 16.78
C THR A 312 -31.34 -24.07 17.60
N SER A 313 -31.13 -23.78 18.89
CA SER A 313 -32.08 -23.03 19.72
C SER A 313 -31.71 -21.55 19.76
N LEU A 314 -32.64 -20.68 20.19
CA LEU A 314 -32.35 -19.26 20.33
C LEU A 314 -31.23 -19.03 21.36
N ARG A 315 -31.25 -19.77 22.47
CA ARG A 315 -30.19 -19.72 23.49
C ARG A 315 -28.82 -20.09 22.91
N GLU A 316 -28.75 -21.20 22.20
CA GLU A 316 -27.47 -21.68 21.68
C GLU A 316 -26.92 -20.74 20.60
N ALA A 317 -27.79 -20.22 19.73
CA ALA A 317 -27.43 -19.20 18.74
C ALA A 317 -26.85 -17.93 19.38
N LEU A 318 -27.53 -17.36 20.39
CA LEU A 318 -27.04 -16.19 21.11
C LEU A 318 -25.81 -16.47 21.96
N THR A 319 -25.59 -17.71 22.38
CA THR A 319 -24.41 -18.09 23.18
C THR A 319 -23.17 -18.25 22.30
N ARG A 320 -23.26 -18.99 21.19
CA ARG A 320 -22.08 -19.45 20.42
C ARG A 320 -21.93 -18.87 19.03
N TYR A 321 -23.03 -18.48 18.39
CA TYR A 321 -23.01 -18.26 16.94
C TYR A 321 -23.21 -16.81 16.55
N MET A 322 -23.90 -16.02 17.38
CA MET A 322 -24.25 -14.63 17.09
C MET A 322 -23.46 -13.63 17.94
N ASP A 323 -23.11 -12.50 17.33
CA ASP A 323 -22.57 -11.35 18.04
C ASP A 323 -23.72 -10.47 18.56
N VAL A 324 -23.81 -10.41 19.89
CA VAL A 324 -24.81 -9.60 20.62
C VAL A 324 -24.18 -8.37 21.28
N THR A 325 -22.87 -8.16 21.11
CA THR A 325 -22.09 -7.12 21.81
C THR A 325 -21.69 -5.96 20.93
N THR A 326 -21.51 -6.20 19.62
CA THR A 326 -21.23 -5.14 18.66
C THR A 326 -22.50 -4.31 18.41
N PRO A 327 -22.41 -2.97 18.39
CA PRO A 327 -23.54 -2.11 18.07
C PRO A 327 -24.23 -2.51 16.75
N PRO A 328 -25.58 -2.61 16.73
CA PRO A 328 -26.32 -2.90 15.50
C PRO A 328 -25.95 -1.94 14.37
N THR A 329 -25.80 -2.45 13.15
CA THR A 329 -25.58 -1.61 11.97
C THR A 329 -26.83 -0.80 11.63
N GLN A 330 -26.69 0.30 10.90
CA GLN A 330 -27.84 1.09 10.43
C GLN A 330 -28.86 0.25 9.63
N GLN A 331 -28.38 -0.76 8.89
CA GLN A 331 -29.23 -1.74 8.21
C GLN A 331 -30.07 -2.57 9.21
N LEU A 332 -29.44 -3.07 10.27
CA LEU A 332 -30.15 -3.83 11.30
C LEU A 332 -31.15 -2.94 12.06
N LEU A 333 -30.79 -1.67 12.31
CA LEU A 333 -31.70 -0.68 12.90
C LEU A 333 -32.92 -0.40 12.02
N THR A 334 -32.79 -0.47 10.68
CA THR A 334 -33.93 -0.37 9.75
C THR A 334 -34.93 -1.50 10.00
N LEU A 335 -34.45 -2.73 10.21
CA LEU A 335 -35.29 -3.88 10.52
C LEU A 335 -35.90 -3.75 11.93
N PHE A 336 -35.14 -3.26 12.90
CA PHE A 336 -35.63 -3.02 14.26
C PHE A 336 -36.77 -1.99 14.26
N ALA A 337 -36.64 -0.91 13.49
CA ALA A 337 -37.67 0.12 13.40
C ALA A 337 -39.03 -0.41 12.91
N VAL A 338 -39.06 -1.42 12.05
CA VAL A 338 -40.32 -2.04 11.58
C VAL A 338 -41.01 -2.83 12.71
N ASN A 339 -40.23 -3.39 13.62
CA ASN A 339 -40.67 -4.23 14.74
C ASN A 339 -40.89 -3.45 16.05
N ALA A 340 -40.74 -2.12 16.04
CA ALA A 340 -41.09 -1.26 17.17
C ALA A 340 -42.59 -0.87 17.10
N THR A 341 -43.30 -1.07 18.22
CA THR A 341 -44.74 -0.78 18.31
C THR A 341 -45.04 0.65 18.73
N ASN A 342 -44.17 1.30 19.53
CA ASN A 342 -44.33 2.70 19.90
C ASN A 342 -43.87 3.64 18.77
N PRO A 343 -44.68 4.64 18.38
CA PRO A 343 -44.29 5.61 17.34
C PRO A 343 -42.98 6.37 17.62
N SER A 344 -42.68 6.69 18.89
CA SER A 344 -41.46 7.40 19.29
C SER A 344 -40.21 6.53 19.11
N ASP A 345 -40.24 5.31 19.64
CA ASP A 345 -39.13 4.34 19.47
C ASP A 345 -38.90 4.07 17.98
N LYS A 346 -39.98 3.87 17.22
CA LYS A 346 -39.94 3.67 15.77
C LYS A 346 -39.33 4.87 15.04
N ALA A 347 -39.70 6.09 15.40
CA ALA A 347 -39.14 7.30 14.80
C ALA A 347 -37.65 7.45 15.11
N ARG A 348 -37.24 7.18 16.35
CA ARG A 348 -35.84 7.25 16.77
C ARG A 348 -34.98 6.17 16.11
N LEU A 349 -35.45 4.92 16.06
CA LEU A 349 -34.77 3.83 15.34
C LEU A 349 -34.63 4.15 13.85
N LYS A 350 -35.68 4.69 13.21
CA LYS A 350 -35.59 5.17 11.82
C LYS A 350 -34.56 6.27 11.66
N GLN A 351 -34.52 7.24 12.58
CA GLN A 351 -33.52 8.31 12.55
C GLN A 351 -32.11 7.73 12.61
N LEU A 352 -31.80 6.86 13.57
CA LEU A 352 -30.49 6.21 13.67
C LEU A 352 -30.17 5.35 12.44
N ALA A 353 -31.18 4.72 11.84
CA ALA A 353 -31.01 3.91 10.63
C ALA A 353 -30.69 4.73 9.37
N THR A 354 -31.14 5.99 9.29
CA THR A 354 -30.99 6.82 8.07
C THR A 354 -30.03 8.01 8.23
N ASP A 355 -29.76 8.46 9.44
CA ASP A 355 -28.89 9.59 9.75
C ASP A 355 -27.58 9.08 10.35
N SER A 356 -26.55 8.97 9.51
CA SER A 356 -25.24 8.44 9.88
C SER A 356 -24.52 9.26 10.94
N ALA A 357 -24.70 10.59 10.97
CA ALA A 357 -24.09 11.43 12.00
C ALA A 357 -24.69 11.12 13.38
N ARG A 358 -26.03 10.96 13.46
CA ARG A 358 -26.71 10.58 14.70
C ARG A 358 -26.40 9.16 15.14
N TYR A 359 -26.22 8.25 14.18
CA TYR A 359 -25.79 6.89 14.48
C TYR A 359 -24.39 6.85 15.10
N GLU A 360 -23.42 7.54 14.50
CA GLU A 360 -22.04 7.56 15.02
C GLU A 360 -21.95 8.26 16.39
N GLU A 361 -22.72 9.33 16.60
CA GLU A 361 -22.84 9.98 17.92
C GLU A 361 -23.36 8.98 18.99
N TRP A 362 -24.43 8.24 18.67
CA TRP A 362 -25.00 7.23 19.56
C TRP A 362 -24.06 6.05 19.81
N LYS A 363 -23.41 5.54 18.75
CA LYS A 363 -22.41 4.46 18.82
C LYS A 363 -21.17 4.86 19.62
N ALA A 364 -20.62 6.06 19.43
CA ALA A 364 -19.44 6.52 20.15
C ALA A 364 -19.71 6.80 21.63
N SER A 365 -20.90 7.33 21.94
CA SER A 365 -21.28 7.66 23.31
C SER A 365 -21.62 6.40 24.12
N CYS A 366 -22.47 5.52 23.57
CA CYS A 366 -23.03 4.41 24.33
C CYS A 366 -22.36 3.06 24.02
N PHE A 367 -21.79 2.90 22.83
CA PHE A 367 -21.33 1.61 22.26
C PHE A 367 -22.29 0.44 22.58
N PRO A 368 -23.59 0.57 22.30
CA PRO A 368 -24.61 -0.26 22.94
C PRO A 368 -24.63 -1.68 22.39
N ASN A 369 -24.70 -2.67 23.28
CA ASN A 369 -24.95 -4.07 22.94
C ASN A 369 -26.45 -4.34 22.69
N LEU A 370 -26.82 -5.54 22.21
CA LEU A 370 -28.20 -5.86 21.86
C LEU A 370 -29.18 -5.71 23.05
N LEU A 371 -28.76 -6.08 24.26
CA LEU A 371 -29.59 -5.94 25.47
C LEU A 371 -29.87 -4.47 25.77
N GLU A 372 -28.85 -3.62 25.67
CA GLU A 372 -28.99 -2.18 25.89
C GLU A 372 -29.92 -1.53 24.85
N VAL A 373 -29.87 -1.98 23.60
CA VAL A 373 -30.81 -1.55 22.54
C VAL A 373 -32.24 -1.99 22.86
N LEU A 374 -32.46 -3.23 23.30
CA LEU A 374 -33.79 -3.70 23.73
C LEU A 374 -34.32 -2.93 24.94
N ASN A 375 -33.43 -2.54 25.87
CA ASN A 375 -33.78 -1.77 27.05
C ASN A 375 -34.06 -0.29 26.75
N GLU A 376 -33.32 0.31 25.80
CA GLU A 376 -33.55 1.68 25.31
C GLU A 376 -34.88 1.76 24.55
N PHE A 377 -35.13 0.82 23.62
CA PHE A 377 -36.34 0.76 22.80
C PHE A 377 -37.31 -0.29 23.32
N ARG A 378 -37.93 -0.04 24.47
CA ARG A 378 -38.76 -1.04 25.18
C ARG A 378 -39.93 -1.61 24.38
N SER A 379 -40.42 -0.88 23.37
CA SER A 379 -41.51 -1.34 22.50
C SER A 379 -41.07 -2.24 21.34
N LEU A 380 -39.76 -2.44 21.20
CA LEU A 380 -39.15 -3.30 20.20
C LEU A 380 -39.42 -4.77 20.52
N ARG A 381 -39.97 -5.50 19.55
CA ARG A 381 -40.24 -6.95 19.66
C ARG A 381 -39.65 -7.66 18.45
N LEU A 382 -38.45 -8.20 18.61
CA LEU A 382 -37.76 -8.89 17.53
C LEU A 382 -38.24 -10.34 17.46
N PRO A 383 -38.68 -10.84 16.30
CA PRO A 383 -39.04 -12.26 16.17
C PRO A 383 -37.77 -13.14 16.09
N PRO A 384 -37.78 -14.38 16.63
CA PRO A 384 -36.61 -15.28 16.56
C PRO A 384 -36.09 -15.52 15.15
N GLU A 385 -36.99 -15.54 14.16
CA GLU A 385 -36.65 -15.66 12.74
C GLU A 385 -35.71 -14.54 12.26
N LEU A 386 -35.89 -13.32 12.77
CA LEU A 386 -35.04 -12.17 12.45
C LEU A 386 -33.68 -12.33 13.12
N ILE A 387 -33.67 -12.64 14.42
CA ILE A 387 -32.43 -12.80 15.19
C ILE A 387 -31.53 -13.89 14.60
N LEU A 388 -32.10 -15.07 14.33
CA LEU A 388 -31.36 -16.23 13.85
C LEU A 388 -30.85 -16.08 12.40
N THR A 389 -31.34 -15.10 11.65
CA THR A 389 -30.93 -14.90 10.25
C THR A 389 -30.22 -13.58 9.98
N GLN A 390 -30.43 -12.55 10.81
CA GLN A 390 -29.94 -11.19 10.56
C GLN A 390 -28.87 -10.73 11.54
N LEU A 391 -28.75 -11.32 12.74
CA LEU A 391 -27.63 -10.96 13.61
C LEU A 391 -26.29 -11.39 12.98
N PRO A 392 -25.24 -10.57 13.12
CA PRO A 392 -23.92 -10.92 12.61
C PRO A 392 -23.36 -12.13 13.39
N PRO A 393 -22.60 -13.01 12.73
CA PRO A 393 -22.00 -14.14 13.42
C PRO A 393 -20.85 -13.69 14.33
N ILE A 394 -20.68 -14.38 15.45
CA ILE A 394 -19.55 -14.15 16.33
C ILE A 394 -18.22 -14.45 15.61
N GLN A 395 -17.23 -13.59 15.81
CA GLN A 395 -15.91 -13.75 15.19
C GLN A 395 -14.92 -14.42 16.15
N SER A 396 -13.96 -15.16 15.60
CA SER A 396 -12.83 -15.64 16.39
C SER A 396 -11.92 -14.48 16.81
N ARG A 397 -11.22 -14.63 17.93
CA ARG A 397 -10.21 -13.67 18.41
C ARG A 397 -8.84 -14.34 18.38
N PHE A 398 -7.85 -13.65 17.80
CA PHE A 398 -6.50 -14.18 17.66
C PHE A 398 -5.66 -13.89 18.90
N TYR A 399 -4.92 -14.90 19.34
CA TYR A 399 -3.89 -14.78 20.37
C TYR A 399 -2.59 -15.38 19.85
N SER A 400 -1.47 -14.70 20.04
CA SER A 400 -0.15 -15.27 19.77
C SER A 400 0.10 -16.44 20.73
N ILE A 401 0.50 -17.58 20.17
CA ILE A 401 0.75 -18.78 20.96
C ILE A 401 1.99 -18.53 21.81
N SER A 402 1.84 -18.74 23.13
CA SER A 402 2.84 -18.42 24.16
C SER A 402 3.59 -19.65 24.65
N SER A 403 3.53 -20.75 23.91
CA SER A 403 4.21 -22.01 24.20
C SER A 403 5.04 -22.48 23.02
N SER A 404 6.02 -23.34 23.28
CA SER A 404 6.66 -24.13 22.23
C SER A 404 5.95 -25.48 22.06
N PRO A 405 5.78 -25.99 20.83
CA PRO A 405 5.21 -27.32 20.60
C PRO A 405 6.09 -28.45 21.18
N LEU A 406 7.34 -28.15 21.55
CA LEU A 406 8.26 -29.11 22.16
C LEU A 406 8.08 -29.24 23.68
N MET A 407 7.29 -28.38 24.32
CA MET A 407 7.13 -28.34 25.79
C MET A 407 6.28 -29.47 26.33
N SER A 408 5.37 -30.03 25.53
CA SER A 408 4.50 -31.12 25.96
C SER A 408 4.52 -32.24 24.91
N SER A 409 4.43 -33.48 25.39
CA SER A 409 4.14 -34.65 24.55
C SER A 409 2.67 -34.70 24.13
N SER A 410 1.81 -33.94 24.81
CA SER A 410 0.44 -33.65 24.38
C SER A 410 0.39 -32.36 23.56
N ALA A 411 -0.59 -32.20 22.68
CA ALA A 411 -0.73 -31.03 21.82
C ALA A 411 -1.25 -29.81 22.59
N ARG A 412 -0.43 -29.34 23.56
CA ARG A 412 -0.72 -28.24 24.46
C ARG A 412 -0.36 -26.89 23.82
N ILE A 413 -1.23 -25.92 24.04
CA ILE A 413 -1.11 -24.54 23.58
C ILE A 413 -1.36 -23.59 24.75
N ASP A 414 -0.42 -22.71 25.01
CA ASP A 414 -0.56 -21.66 26.03
C ASP A 414 -0.87 -20.31 25.37
N LEU A 415 -1.76 -19.52 25.98
CA LEU A 415 -2.08 -18.15 25.56
C LEU A 415 -1.86 -17.16 26.70
N THR A 416 -1.25 -16.01 26.43
CA THR A 416 -1.13 -14.89 27.37
C THR A 416 -2.24 -13.88 27.09
N VAL A 417 -3.31 -13.91 27.90
CA VAL A 417 -4.56 -13.19 27.64
C VAL A 417 -4.72 -12.00 28.59
N ALA A 418 -4.71 -10.78 28.05
CA ALA A 418 -5.11 -9.59 28.80
C ALA A 418 -6.65 -9.51 28.87
N VAL A 419 -7.21 -9.48 30.08
CA VAL A 419 -8.65 -9.48 30.30
C VAL A 419 -9.19 -8.07 30.07
N VAL A 420 -10.00 -7.90 29.02
CA VAL A 420 -10.55 -6.60 28.62
C VAL A 420 -11.85 -6.32 29.37
N LYS A 421 -11.87 -5.21 30.12
CA LYS A 421 -13.06 -4.60 30.72
C LYS A 421 -12.95 -3.09 30.57
N TYR A 422 -14.05 -2.42 30.29
CA TYR A 422 -14.10 -0.97 30.19
C TYR A 422 -15.49 -0.45 30.56
N VAL A 423 -15.57 0.83 30.92
CA VAL A 423 -16.84 1.51 31.18
C VAL A 423 -17.11 2.44 29.99
N THR A 424 -18.29 2.34 29.40
CA THR A 424 -18.74 3.22 28.31
C THR A 424 -18.99 4.64 28.83
N HIS A 425 -19.14 5.64 27.96
CA HIS A 425 -19.46 7.00 28.41
C HIS A 425 -20.86 7.09 29.07
N SER A 426 -21.76 6.14 28.78
CA SER A 426 -23.05 6.01 29.46
C SER A 426 -22.93 5.44 30.89
N GLY A 427 -21.74 4.99 31.29
CA GLY A 427 -21.49 4.40 32.62
C GLY A 427 -21.71 2.89 32.69
N ALA A 428 -22.08 2.23 31.59
CA ALA A 428 -22.26 0.78 31.54
C ALA A 428 -20.91 0.05 31.49
N GLN A 429 -20.78 -1.03 32.25
CA GLN A 429 -19.56 -1.84 32.27
C GLN A 429 -19.60 -2.92 31.19
N HIS A 430 -18.66 -2.85 30.25
CA HIS A 430 -18.52 -3.75 29.12
C HIS A 430 -17.33 -4.70 29.28
N TYR A 431 -17.47 -5.89 28.72
CA TYR A 431 -16.53 -7.00 28.83
C TYR A 431 -16.12 -7.46 27.44
N GLY A 432 -14.81 -7.58 27.20
CA GLY A 432 -14.33 -8.22 25.98
C GLY A 432 -14.77 -9.68 25.94
N VAL A 433 -15.52 -10.07 24.90
CA VAL A 433 -16.20 -11.37 24.81
C VAL A 433 -15.22 -12.53 25.01
N CYS A 434 -14.19 -12.62 24.16
CA CYS A 434 -13.26 -13.75 24.20
C CYS A 434 -12.34 -13.74 25.43
N SER A 435 -11.84 -12.57 25.84
CA SER A 435 -10.93 -12.49 26.98
C SER A 435 -11.61 -12.85 28.30
N ASN A 436 -12.88 -12.46 28.48
CA ASN A 436 -13.64 -12.85 29.68
C ASN A 436 -14.14 -14.29 29.59
N TYR A 437 -14.54 -14.77 28.40
CA TYR A 437 -14.82 -16.19 28.17
C TYR A 437 -13.66 -17.07 28.65
N LEU A 438 -12.44 -16.85 28.14
CA LEU A 438 -11.25 -17.61 28.56
C LEU A 438 -10.89 -17.42 30.05
N ASN A 439 -11.24 -16.27 30.62
CA ASN A 439 -11.02 -15.97 32.03
C ASN A 439 -12.07 -16.63 32.97
N GLU A 440 -13.25 -16.99 32.47
CA GLU A 440 -14.37 -17.46 33.30
C GLU A 440 -14.62 -18.98 33.15
N ILE A 441 -14.32 -19.57 31.99
CA ILE A 441 -14.52 -21.01 31.76
C ILE A 441 -13.78 -21.89 32.77
N LYS A 442 -14.39 -23.03 33.08
CA LYS A 442 -13.84 -24.02 34.01
C LYS A 442 -12.88 -24.99 33.29
N SER A 443 -11.99 -25.60 34.06
CA SER A 443 -11.17 -26.71 33.56
C SER A 443 -12.07 -27.85 33.03
N GLY A 444 -11.68 -28.47 31.93
CA GLY A 444 -12.44 -29.48 31.18
C GLY A 444 -13.47 -28.93 30.18
N HIS A 445 -13.76 -27.62 30.20
CA HIS A 445 -14.67 -27.00 29.23
C HIS A 445 -14.07 -27.04 27.82
N SER A 446 -14.92 -27.25 26.82
CA SER A 446 -14.51 -27.27 25.41
C SER A 446 -14.34 -25.84 24.89
N VAL A 447 -13.20 -25.59 24.26
CA VAL A 447 -12.85 -24.34 23.60
C VAL A 447 -12.61 -24.65 22.13
N TYR A 448 -13.21 -23.88 21.23
CA TYR A 448 -13.09 -24.12 19.79
C TYR A 448 -12.18 -23.08 19.16
N GLY A 449 -11.30 -23.52 18.26
CA GLY A 449 -10.40 -22.59 17.57
C GLY A 449 -9.62 -23.23 16.43
N PHE A 450 -8.76 -22.46 15.78
CA PHE A 450 -7.92 -22.93 14.69
C PHE A 450 -6.55 -22.26 14.73
N ILE A 451 -5.53 -22.95 14.22
CA ILE A 451 -4.17 -22.39 14.12
C ILE A 451 -4.07 -21.53 12.88
N ARG A 452 -3.55 -20.31 13.04
CA ARG A 452 -3.16 -19.43 11.95
C ARG A 452 -1.66 -19.31 11.89
N SER A 453 -1.07 -19.72 10.77
CA SER A 453 0.38 -19.64 10.56
C SER A 453 0.84 -18.19 10.43
N ALA A 454 2.02 -17.89 10.97
CA ALA A 454 2.69 -16.60 10.86
C ALA A 454 4.16 -16.78 10.42
N PRO A 455 4.42 -17.15 9.15
CA PRO A 455 5.76 -17.48 8.67
C PRO A 455 6.76 -16.32 8.80
N ASN A 456 6.30 -15.08 8.66
CA ASN A 456 7.13 -13.87 8.81
C ASN A 456 7.45 -13.52 10.28
N PHE A 457 6.92 -14.28 11.25
CA PHE A 457 7.15 -14.08 12.68
C PHE A 457 7.68 -15.35 13.36
N ARG A 458 8.56 -16.09 12.67
CA ARG A 458 9.19 -17.32 13.19
C ARG A 458 10.64 -17.08 13.57
N LEU A 459 11.18 -17.97 14.40
CA LEU A 459 12.61 -18.03 14.66
C LEU A 459 13.38 -18.21 13.33
N PRO A 460 14.52 -17.51 13.13
CA PRO A 460 15.33 -17.65 11.92
C PRO A 460 15.84 -19.07 11.71
N ASP A 461 15.98 -19.46 10.44
CA ASP A 461 16.62 -20.72 10.04
C ASP A 461 18.12 -20.70 10.37
N ASP A 462 18.78 -19.56 10.18
CA ASP A 462 20.14 -19.34 10.67
C ASP A 462 20.13 -19.21 12.20
N ARG A 463 20.57 -20.28 12.87
CA ARG A 463 20.60 -20.37 14.33
C ARG A 463 21.75 -19.56 14.97
N THR A 464 22.67 -19.03 14.17
CA THR A 464 23.83 -18.24 14.62
C THR A 464 23.57 -16.73 14.63
N ALA A 465 22.54 -16.27 13.92
CA ALA A 465 22.14 -14.86 13.90
C ALA A 465 21.46 -14.41 15.22
N PRO A 466 21.89 -13.31 15.85
CA PRO A 466 21.27 -12.79 17.08
C PRO A 466 19.78 -12.50 16.94
N ILE A 467 19.04 -12.58 18.04
CA ILE A 467 17.61 -12.31 18.06
C ILE A 467 17.30 -11.23 19.09
N ILE A 468 16.77 -10.10 18.63
CA ILE A 468 16.30 -9.00 19.46
C ILE A 468 14.77 -9.03 19.50
N MET A 469 14.20 -9.16 20.69
CA MET A 469 12.76 -9.31 20.93
C MET A 469 12.23 -8.10 21.69
N VAL A 470 11.30 -7.35 21.11
CA VAL A 470 10.68 -6.17 21.72
C VAL A 470 9.18 -6.39 21.88
N GLY A 471 8.70 -6.51 23.12
CA GLY A 471 7.30 -6.87 23.38
C GLY A 471 6.76 -6.45 24.74
N PRO A 472 6.27 -5.20 24.90
CA PRO A 472 5.65 -4.76 26.14
C PRO A 472 4.26 -5.38 26.36
N GLY A 473 3.87 -5.54 27.63
CA GLY A 473 2.57 -6.09 28.01
C GLY A 473 2.34 -7.49 27.44
N SER A 474 1.15 -7.75 26.89
CA SER A 474 0.84 -9.02 26.22
C SER A 474 1.68 -9.28 24.97
N GLY A 475 2.41 -8.29 24.45
CA GLY A 475 3.37 -8.46 23.35
C GLY A 475 4.52 -9.43 23.66
N ILE A 476 4.70 -9.82 24.93
CA ILE A 476 5.66 -10.85 25.32
C ILE A 476 5.23 -12.27 24.89
N ALA A 477 3.95 -12.47 24.56
CA ALA A 477 3.35 -13.78 24.31
C ALA A 477 4.16 -14.67 23.34
N PRO A 478 4.42 -14.26 22.08
CA PRO A 478 5.14 -15.13 21.15
C PRO A 478 6.60 -15.37 21.55
N PHE A 479 7.23 -14.40 22.23
CA PHE A 479 8.60 -14.54 22.72
C PHE A 479 8.72 -15.63 23.78
N ARG A 480 7.66 -15.86 24.55
CA ARG A 480 7.59 -17.03 25.45
C ARG A 480 7.73 -18.35 24.69
N GLY A 481 7.03 -18.48 23.57
CA GLY A 481 7.21 -19.61 22.67
C GLY A 481 8.64 -19.71 22.14
N PHE A 482 9.27 -18.58 21.78
CA PHE A 482 10.64 -18.56 21.25
C PHE A 482 11.67 -19.06 22.26
N TRP A 483 11.71 -18.51 23.48
CA TRP A 483 12.71 -18.92 24.47
C TRP A 483 12.46 -20.35 24.97
N GLN A 484 11.20 -20.79 25.09
CA GLN A 484 10.90 -22.17 25.44
C GLN A 484 11.36 -23.14 24.35
N HIS A 485 11.16 -22.77 23.07
CA HIS A 485 11.58 -23.60 21.95
C HIS A 485 13.10 -23.79 21.94
N ARG A 486 13.85 -22.69 22.05
CA ARG A 486 15.31 -22.74 22.14
C ARG A 486 15.78 -23.54 23.36
N SER A 487 15.21 -23.29 24.53
CA SER A 487 15.53 -24.05 25.75
C SER A 487 15.35 -25.54 25.55
N LYS A 488 14.26 -25.98 24.90
CA LYS A 488 13.98 -27.40 24.71
C LYS A 488 14.86 -28.06 23.64
N LEU A 489 15.22 -27.34 22.58
CA LEU A 489 16.17 -27.83 21.57
C LEU A 489 17.54 -28.12 22.19
N ILE A 490 18.00 -27.25 23.09
CA ILE A 490 19.23 -27.46 23.86
C ILE A 490 19.09 -28.62 24.84
N GLU A 491 18.02 -28.66 25.64
CA GLU A 491 17.79 -29.70 26.64
C GLU A 491 17.71 -31.10 26.00
N THR A 492 17.07 -31.21 24.84
CA THR A 492 16.93 -32.47 24.09
C THR A 492 18.14 -32.81 23.22
N LYS A 493 19.24 -32.04 23.32
CA LYS A 493 20.48 -32.19 22.53
C LYS A 493 20.25 -32.18 21.02
N ARG A 494 19.16 -31.56 20.55
CA ARG A 494 18.92 -31.30 19.13
C ARG A 494 19.78 -30.16 18.61
N GLU A 495 20.18 -29.25 19.50
CA GLU A 495 21.11 -28.16 19.21
C GLU A 495 22.19 -28.04 20.29
N ASP A 496 23.38 -27.61 19.87
CA ASP A 496 24.50 -27.33 20.77
C ASP A 496 24.42 -25.87 21.23
N ARG A 497 24.34 -25.65 22.54
CA ARG A 497 24.28 -24.31 23.15
C ARG A 497 25.41 -23.40 22.67
N ASN A 498 26.61 -23.94 22.45
CA ASN A 498 27.77 -23.14 22.04
C ASN A 498 27.69 -22.64 20.59
N LYS A 499 26.75 -23.16 19.80
CA LYS A 499 26.52 -22.77 18.40
C LYS A 499 25.34 -21.82 18.23
N LEU A 500 24.60 -21.54 19.30
CA LEU A 500 23.39 -20.73 19.23
C LEU A 500 23.67 -19.26 19.53
N SER A 501 22.94 -18.41 18.81
CA SER A 501 23.02 -16.96 18.93
C SER A 501 22.41 -16.41 20.22
N LYS A 502 22.76 -15.16 20.52
CA LYS A 502 22.19 -14.40 21.64
C LYS A 502 20.69 -14.15 21.43
N MET A 503 19.94 -14.12 22.52
CA MET A 503 18.53 -13.71 22.57
C MET A 503 18.40 -12.55 23.56
N THR A 504 18.04 -11.38 23.09
CA THR A 504 17.91 -10.17 23.91
C THR A 504 16.44 -9.77 24.01
N LEU A 505 15.91 -9.60 25.23
CA LEU A 505 14.53 -9.22 25.48
C LEU A 505 14.41 -7.77 25.94
N PHE A 506 13.62 -6.96 25.24
CA PHE A 506 13.16 -5.65 25.66
C PHE A 506 11.68 -5.75 26.03
N PHE A 507 11.38 -5.70 27.33
CA PHE A 507 10.04 -5.81 27.88
C PHE A 507 9.61 -4.49 28.52
N GLY A 508 8.30 -4.22 28.53
CA GLY A 508 7.74 -3.04 29.19
C GLY A 508 6.42 -3.31 29.90
N CYS A 509 6.25 -2.74 31.08
CA CYS A 509 4.98 -2.77 31.83
C CYS A 509 4.81 -1.48 32.66
N ARG A 510 3.76 -1.41 33.49
CA ARG A 510 3.49 -0.23 34.33
C ARG A 510 4.40 -0.21 35.56
N SER A 511 4.43 -1.30 36.30
CA SER A 511 5.19 -1.46 37.54
C SER A 511 5.82 -2.85 37.59
N PRO A 512 6.82 -3.08 38.47
CA PRO A 512 7.40 -4.41 38.68
C PRO A 512 6.39 -5.51 39.01
N SER A 513 5.35 -5.19 39.80
CA SER A 513 4.28 -6.13 40.15
C SER A 513 3.41 -6.56 38.96
N MET A 514 3.45 -5.82 37.85
CA MET A 514 2.72 -6.14 36.62
C MET A 514 3.57 -6.86 35.56
N GLN A 515 4.81 -7.24 35.89
CA GLN A 515 5.69 -7.93 34.95
C GLN A 515 5.23 -9.36 34.67
N LEU A 516 4.77 -9.59 33.45
CA LEU A 516 4.32 -10.90 33.00
C LEU A 516 5.50 -11.87 32.89
N HIS A 517 5.28 -13.13 33.29
CA HIS A 517 6.27 -14.21 33.21
C HIS A 517 7.61 -13.92 33.93
N ALA A 518 7.63 -13.03 34.93
CA ALA A 518 8.86 -12.53 35.55
C ALA A 518 9.81 -13.65 36.04
N LYS A 519 9.27 -14.66 36.73
CA LYS A 519 10.04 -15.82 37.23
C LYS A 519 10.62 -16.66 36.10
N GLU A 520 9.85 -16.89 35.04
CA GLU A 520 10.29 -17.67 33.89
C GLU A 520 11.37 -16.93 33.10
N VAL A 521 11.20 -15.63 32.86
CA VAL A 521 12.23 -14.79 32.21
C VAL A 521 13.53 -14.82 33.01
N GLN A 522 13.48 -14.67 34.33
CA GLN A 522 14.68 -14.73 35.18
C GLN A 522 15.36 -16.10 35.08
N MET A 523 14.59 -17.19 35.06
CA MET A 523 15.13 -18.53 34.87
C MET A 523 15.81 -18.69 33.50
N MET A 524 15.22 -18.17 32.43
CA MET A 524 15.81 -18.22 31.08
C MET A 524 17.11 -17.39 30.97
N VAL A 525 17.19 -16.26 31.70
CA VAL A 525 18.42 -15.47 31.82
C VAL A 525 19.50 -16.25 32.57
N ASN A 526 19.16 -16.83 33.72
CA ASN A 526 20.11 -17.62 34.52
C ASN A 526 20.63 -18.85 33.77
N ASN A 527 19.78 -19.48 32.96
CA ASN A 527 20.15 -20.62 32.11
C ASN A 527 20.89 -20.18 30.83
N GLY A 528 21.02 -18.87 30.59
CA GLY A 528 21.65 -18.27 29.41
C GLY A 528 20.96 -18.62 28.09
N ILE A 529 19.65 -18.86 28.13
CA ILE A 529 18.79 -18.94 26.94
C ILE A 529 18.48 -17.53 26.43
N ILE A 530 18.13 -16.64 27.36
CA ILE A 530 18.06 -15.19 27.13
C ILE A 530 19.39 -14.64 27.63
N SER A 531 20.13 -13.96 26.75
CA SER A 531 21.42 -13.37 27.09
C SER A 531 21.24 -12.17 28.02
N GLN A 532 20.28 -11.31 27.72
CA GLN A 532 19.97 -10.10 28.49
C GLN A 532 18.47 -9.79 28.43
N SER A 533 17.94 -9.21 29.51
CA SER A 533 16.60 -8.66 29.56
C SER A 533 16.61 -7.22 30.08
N PHE A 534 16.01 -6.31 29.31
CA PHE A 534 15.85 -4.90 29.64
C PHE A 534 14.38 -4.61 29.88
N ILE A 535 14.06 -4.08 31.06
CA ILE A 535 12.68 -3.85 31.48
C ILE A 535 12.41 -2.35 31.63
N ALA A 536 11.37 -1.87 30.97
CA ALA A 536 10.87 -0.49 31.06
C ALA A 536 9.61 -0.43 31.94
N TYR A 537 9.64 0.40 32.99
CA TYR A 537 8.47 0.65 33.83
C TYR A 537 7.90 2.05 33.58
N SER A 538 6.64 2.11 33.13
CA SER A 538 6.00 3.36 32.74
C SER A 538 5.28 4.10 33.88
N ARG A 539 5.10 3.48 35.05
CA ARG A 539 4.34 4.00 36.20
C ARG A 539 4.93 3.56 37.54
N VAL A 540 6.15 4.03 37.83
CA VAL A 540 6.76 3.84 39.16
C VAL A 540 6.80 5.19 39.87
N SER A 541 6.20 5.25 41.06
CA SER A 541 6.16 6.47 41.89
C SER A 541 7.58 6.98 42.17
N GLY A 542 7.83 8.27 41.92
CA GLY A 542 9.14 8.89 42.12
C GLY A 542 10.14 8.72 40.97
N HIS A 543 9.77 8.08 39.86
CA HIS A 543 10.63 7.91 38.68
C HIS A 543 9.96 8.43 37.40
N SER A 544 10.76 8.86 36.43
CA SER A 544 10.27 9.25 35.11
C SER A 544 9.67 8.05 34.36
N LYS A 545 8.64 8.28 33.56
CA LYS A 545 8.07 7.25 32.68
C LYS A 545 9.16 6.73 31.75
N ARG A 546 9.29 5.41 31.67
CA ARG A 546 10.23 4.74 30.78
C ARG A 546 9.48 3.72 29.92
N TYR A 547 9.74 3.75 28.62
CA TYR A 547 9.19 2.84 27.62
C TYR A 547 10.29 2.00 26.97
N VAL A 548 9.90 1.03 26.14
CA VAL A 548 10.85 0.10 25.50
C VAL A 548 11.80 0.83 24.54
N GLN A 549 11.33 1.87 23.85
CA GLN A 549 12.16 2.74 23.01
C GLN A 549 13.27 3.44 23.79
N ASP A 550 13.05 3.79 25.06
CA ASP A 550 14.08 4.41 25.89
C ASP A 550 15.15 3.39 26.27
N CYS A 551 14.75 2.15 26.52
CA CYS A 551 15.70 1.04 26.71
C CYS A 551 16.49 0.76 25.43
N LEU A 552 15.85 0.73 24.26
CA LEU A 552 16.52 0.54 22.98
C LEU A 552 17.58 1.63 22.73
N LYS A 553 17.23 2.90 22.93
CA LYS A 553 18.21 4.01 22.83
C LYS A 553 19.42 3.82 23.74
N SER A 554 19.20 3.36 24.97
CA SER A 554 20.32 3.11 25.90
C SER A 554 21.26 1.97 25.47
N GLN A 555 20.81 1.09 24.56
CA GLN A 555 21.58 -0.03 24.02
C GLN A 555 21.90 0.16 22.52
N SER A 556 21.89 1.40 22.03
CA SER A 556 22.08 1.77 20.61
C SER A 556 23.26 1.04 19.96
N GLN A 557 24.45 1.12 20.55
CA GLN A 557 25.67 0.51 20.02
C GLN A 557 25.59 -1.02 19.90
N GLN A 558 25.00 -1.69 20.90
CA GLN A 558 24.86 -3.14 20.91
C GLN A 558 23.86 -3.58 19.84
N ILE A 559 22.71 -2.91 19.76
CA ILE A 559 21.67 -3.21 18.77
C ILE A 559 22.22 -3.01 17.36
N TYR A 560 22.94 -1.92 17.11
CA TYR A 560 23.60 -1.67 15.84
C TYR A 560 24.56 -2.80 15.47
N HIS A 561 25.41 -3.22 16.41
CA HIS A 561 26.36 -4.30 16.17
C HIS A 561 25.68 -5.63 15.88
N GLU A 562 24.69 -6.02 16.69
CA GLU A 562 23.94 -7.27 16.52
C GLU A 562 23.17 -7.29 15.19
N LEU A 563 22.58 -6.17 14.75
CA LEU A 563 21.81 -6.11 13.50
C LEU A 563 22.69 -6.00 12.26
N ILE A 564 23.68 -5.12 12.27
CA ILE A 564 24.45 -4.77 11.07
C ILE A 564 25.66 -5.68 10.89
N HIS A 565 26.43 -5.92 11.96
CA HIS A 565 27.65 -6.73 11.87
C HIS A 565 27.38 -8.22 12.04
N GLU A 566 26.52 -8.60 13.00
CA GLU A 566 26.18 -10.01 13.26
C GLU A 566 24.97 -10.50 12.45
N ARG A 567 24.35 -9.64 11.60
CA ARG A 567 23.17 -9.95 10.77
C ARG A 567 21.97 -10.49 11.55
N GLY A 568 21.75 -9.93 12.74
CA GLY A 568 20.69 -10.33 13.66
C GLY A 568 19.28 -9.97 13.16
N HIS A 569 18.29 -10.58 13.81
CA HIS A 569 16.87 -10.38 13.54
C HIS A 569 16.18 -9.56 14.64
N PHE A 570 15.36 -8.61 14.23
CA PHE A 570 14.61 -7.72 15.13
C PHE A 570 13.11 -8.02 15.08
N PHE A 571 12.53 -8.46 16.19
CA PHE A 571 11.12 -8.81 16.30
C PHE A 571 10.37 -7.82 17.21
N VAL A 572 9.23 -7.34 16.75
CA VAL A 572 8.36 -6.41 17.51
C VAL A 572 6.96 -7.02 17.63
N CYS A 573 6.42 -7.10 18.84
CA CYS A 573 5.05 -7.58 19.09
C CYS A 573 4.34 -6.70 20.12
N GLY A 574 3.10 -6.33 19.86
CA GLY A 574 2.28 -5.55 20.79
C GLY A 574 1.42 -4.51 20.09
N ASP A 575 1.18 -3.40 20.79
CA ASP A 575 0.38 -2.27 20.29
C ASP A 575 0.99 -1.63 19.03
N VAL A 576 0.14 -1.19 18.11
CA VAL A 576 0.57 -0.62 16.81
C VAL A 576 1.33 0.70 17.00
N SER A 577 0.88 1.58 17.89
CA SER A 577 1.55 2.85 18.20
C SER A 577 2.93 2.59 18.82
N MET A 578 3.04 1.57 19.67
CA MET A 578 4.33 1.15 20.21
C MET A 578 5.28 0.64 19.12
N ALA A 579 4.77 -0.14 18.15
CA ALA A 579 5.59 -0.63 17.05
C ALA A 579 6.14 0.51 16.18
N GLU A 580 5.37 1.57 15.95
CA GLU A 580 5.85 2.77 15.26
C GLU A 580 6.98 3.47 16.00
N ASP A 581 6.83 3.68 17.31
CA ASP A 581 7.83 4.34 18.14
C ASP A 581 9.13 3.54 18.18
N VAL A 582 9.03 2.21 18.22
CA VAL A 582 10.17 1.31 18.11
C VAL A 582 10.82 1.43 16.73
N CYS A 583 10.04 1.48 15.64
CA CYS A 583 10.57 1.65 14.28
C CYS A 583 11.31 2.99 14.12
N LYS A 584 10.72 4.09 14.59
CA LYS A 584 11.37 5.42 14.62
C LYS A 584 12.68 5.39 15.41
N THR A 585 12.67 4.70 16.55
CA THR A 585 13.85 4.54 17.40
C THR A 585 14.93 3.71 16.73
N LEU A 586 14.58 2.65 16.02
CA LEU A 586 15.53 1.83 15.28
C LEU A 586 16.19 2.65 14.16
N LYS A 587 15.40 3.42 13.39
CA LYS A 587 15.95 4.36 12.39
C LYS A 587 16.93 5.35 13.01
N PHE A 588 16.58 5.90 14.18
CA PHE A 588 17.48 6.77 14.94
C PHE A 588 18.79 6.05 15.33
N ILE A 589 18.72 4.82 15.85
CA ILE A 589 19.92 4.03 16.21
C ILE A 589 20.83 3.83 15.00
N LEU A 590 20.26 3.46 13.84
CA LEU A 590 21.06 3.29 12.62
C LEU A 590 21.76 4.59 12.21
N LYS A 591 21.03 5.72 12.26
CA LYS A 591 21.56 7.05 11.96
C LYS A 591 22.67 7.49 12.91
N ASP A 592 22.47 7.29 14.21
CA ASP A 592 23.42 7.65 15.26
C ASP A 592 24.74 6.87 15.17
N ASN A 593 24.70 5.66 14.59
CA ASN A 593 25.87 4.80 14.38
C ASN A 593 26.48 4.94 12.97
N GLY A 594 26.16 6.03 12.24
CA GLY A 594 26.85 6.39 11.00
C GLY A 594 26.31 5.74 9.73
N ILE A 595 25.06 5.24 9.72
CA ILE A 595 24.35 4.94 8.47
C ILE A 595 23.53 6.19 8.11
N ASP A 596 23.97 6.91 7.09
CA ASP A 596 23.38 8.19 6.70
C ASP A 596 21.98 8.03 6.09
N ASP A 597 21.15 9.08 6.06
CA ASP A 597 19.81 9.02 5.44
C ASP A 597 19.82 8.50 3.98
N PRO A 598 20.82 8.82 3.13
CA PRO A 598 20.97 8.21 1.81
C PRO A 598 21.43 6.75 1.84
N GLU A 599 22.13 6.28 2.87
CA GLU A 599 22.50 4.86 3.04
C GLU A 599 21.35 4.05 3.65
N ILE A 600 20.59 4.65 4.57
CA ILE A 600 19.25 4.21 5.00
C ILE A 600 18.31 4.20 3.79
N ALA A 601 18.50 5.12 2.83
CA ALA A 601 17.81 5.13 1.55
C ALA A 601 18.49 4.30 0.45
N LEU A 602 19.73 3.82 0.59
CA LEU A 602 20.38 2.84 -0.32
C LEU A 602 20.01 1.42 0.10
N LEU A 603 19.74 1.21 1.39
CA LEU A 603 18.82 0.16 1.86
C LEU A 603 17.41 0.32 1.24
N SER A 604 17.14 1.42 0.52
CA SER A 604 15.93 1.68 -0.28
C SER A 604 16.18 1.96 -1.79
N LEU A 605 17.42 1.88 -2.32
CA LEU A 605 17.70 2.10 -3.76
C LEU A 605 16.93 1.05 -4.55
N LYS A 606 16.02 1.50 -5.40
CA LYS A 606 15.24 0.57 -6.20
C LYS A 606 16.03 0.13 -7.42
N VAL A 607 16.45 -1.13 -7.43
CA VAL A 607 17.01 -1.78 -8.62
C VAL A 607 15.86 -2.39 -9.43
N PHE A 608 15.69 -1.93 -10.67
CA PHE A 608 14.90 -2.57 -11.70
C PHE A 608 15.83 -3.42 -12.56
N ASP A 609 15.75 -4.75 -12.42
CA ASP A 609 16.44 -5.66 -13.31
C ASP A 609 15.67 -5.75 -14.63
N ALA A 610 16.18 -5.12 -15.68
CA ALA A 610 15.62 -5.13 -17.03
C ALA A 610 16.52 -5.91 -18.00
N ARG A 611 17.39 -6.80 -17.50
CA ARG A 611 18.30 -7.61 -18.32
C ARG A 611 17.58 -8.68 -19.15
N TYR A 612 16.27 -8.85 -18.93
CA TYR A 612 15.40 -9.70 -19.74
C TYR A 612 14.91 -9.00 -21.02
N VAL A 613 15.04 -7.68 -21.11
CA VAL A 613 14.55 -6.87 -22.24
C VAL A 613 15.30 -7.25 -23.51
N THR A 614 14.55 -7.43 -24.60
CA THR A 614 15.08 -7.81 -25.91
C THR A 614 14.79 -6.78 -27.00
N THR A 615 13.78 -5.92 -26.82
CA THR A 615 13.36 -4.94 -27.84
C THR A 615 13.48 -3.49 -27.38
N ALA A 616 13.62 -2.56 -28.33
CA ALA A 616 13.68 -1.13 -28.04
C ALA A 616 12.37 -0.60 -27.40
N ARG A 617 11.23 -1.25 -27.69
CA ARG A 617 9.93 -0.90 -27.10
C ARG A 617 9.85 -1.30 -25.63
N GLU A 618 10.27 -2.52 -25.29
CA GLU A 618 10.37 -2.97 -23.89
C GLU A 618 11.36 -2.09 -23.10
N MET A 619 12.46 -1.69 -23.74
CA MET A 619 13.41 -0.74 -23.18
C MET A 619 12.73 0.60 -22.87
N PHE A 620 11.96 1.15 -23.80
CA PHE A 620 11.20 2.38 -23.60
C PHE A 620 10.19 2.28 -22.43
N GLU A 621 9.49 1.16 -22.32
CA GLU A 621 8.50 0.93 -21.25
C GLU A 621 9.17 0.83 -19.88
N ALA A 622 10.31 0.13 -19.79
CA ALA A 622 11.11 0.08 -18.58
C ALA A 622 11.64 1.46 -18.15
N LEU A 623 12.01 2.32 -19.12
CA LEU A 623 12.41 3.72 -18.86
C LEU A 623 11.24 4.59 -18.40
N CYS A 624 10.05 4.44 -19.00
CA CYS A 624 8.84 5.12 -18.53
C CYS A 624 8.51 4.73 -17.08
N ASN A 625 8.63 3.46 -16.74
CA ASN A 625 8.44 2.96 -15.38
C ASN A 625 9.47 3.52 -14.40
N HIS A 626 10.74 3.62 -14.83
CA HIS A 626 11.79 4.28 -14.06
C HIS A 626 11.40 5.72 -13.74
N ILE A 627 11.05 6.52 -14.75
CA ILE A 627 10.65 7.93 -14.57
C ILE A 627 9.45 8.04 -13.62
N LYS A 628 8.41 7.22 -13.82
CA LYS A 628 7.20 7.23 -13.01
C LYS A 628 7.49 6.91 -11.54
N TYR A 629 8.26 5.84 -11.29
CA TYR A 629 8.62 5.42 -9.95
C TYR A 629 9.51 6.46 -9.25
N ALA A 630 10.53 6.95 -9.95
CA ALA A 630 11.51 7.85 -9.39
C ALA A 630 10.93 9.24 -9.15
N THR A 631 10.03 9.72 -10.01
CA THR A 631 9.40 11.05 -9.85
C THR A 631 8.46 11.09 -8.65
N ASN A 632 7.69 10.01 -8.37
CA ASN A 632 6.85 9.84 -7.18
C ASN A 632 6.12 11.13 -6.71
N LYS A 633 5.43 11.80 -7.65
CA LYS A 633 4.68 13.05 -7.42
C LYS A 633 5.50 14.19 -6.78
N GLY A 634 6.81 14.23 -7.06
CA GLY A 634 7.75 15.22 -6.53
C GLY A 634 8.62 14.70 -5.39
N ASN A 635 8.18 13.70 -4.61
CA ASN A 635 9.00 13.11 -3.56
C ASN A 635 9.99 12.08 -4.16
N LEU A 636 11.05 12.60 -4.78
CA LEU A 636 11.95 11.84 -5.64
C LEU A 636 12.56 10.62 -4.93
N ARG A 637 12.62 9.49 -5.65
CA ARG A 637 13.18 8.22 -5.18
C ARG A 637 14.40 7.83 -5.99
N SER A 638 15.44 7.38 -5.32
CA SER A 638 16.61 6.83 -5.99
C SER A 638 16.25 5.51 -6.66
N ALA A 639 16.54 5.42 -7.95
CA ALA A 639 16.28 4.23 -8.76
C ALA A 639 17.39 4.00 -9.78
N ILE A 640 17.60 2.74 -10.13
CA ILE A 640 18.46 2.31 -11.24
C ILE A 640 17.73 1.25 -12.05
N THR A 641 17.76 1.36 -13.37
CA THR A 641 17.28 0.31 -14.28
C THR A 641 18.46 -0.27 -15.03
N ILE A 642 18.66 -1.58 -14.96
CA ILE A 642 19.82 -2.27 -15.54
C ILE A 642 19.36 -3.06 -16.76
N PHE A 643 19.76 -2.63 -17.96
CA PHE A 643 19.53 -3.35 -19.22
C PHE A 643 20.61 -4.42 -19.48
N PRO A 644 20.47 -5.30 -20.48
CA PRO A 644 21.41 -6.40 -20.69
C PRO A 644 22.86 -5.96 -20.85
N GLN A 645 23.77 -6.81 -20.36
CA GLN A 645 25.21 -6.59 -20.47
C GLN A 645 25.68 -6.61 -21.94
N ARG A 646 26.77 -5.90 -22.23
CA ARG A 646 27.45 -5.95 -23.52
C ARG A 646 28.02 -7.35 -23.76
N ILE A 647 27.81 -7.90 -24.97
CA ILE A 647 28.42 -9.17 -25.41
C ILE A 647 29.06 -8.94 -26.78
N GLY A 648 30.39 -8.82 -26.82
CA GLY A 648 31.11 -8.47 -28.05
C GLY A 648 30.73 -7.07 -28.55
N LYS A 649 30.25 -6.97 -29.80
CA LYS A 649 29.71 -5.72 -30.37
C LYS A 649 28.21 -5.50 -30.08
N ARG A 650 27.53 -6.44 -29.41
CA ARG A 650 26.09 -6.38 -29.15
C ARG A 650 25.84 -5.60 -27.86
N GLU A 651 25.19 -4.44 -27.98
CA GLU A 651 24.90 -3.56 -26.85
C GLU A 651 23.51 -2.94 -26.90
N PHE A 652 22.98 -2.61 -25.71
CA PHE A 652 21.78 -1.81 -25.51
C PHE A 652 22.20 -0.37 -25.18
N ARG A 653 21.58 0.63 -25.80
CA ARG A 653 21.93 2.04 -25.55
C ARG A 653 20.70 2.92 -25.39
N VAL A 654 20.71 3.76 -24.35
CA VAL A 654 19.92 4.99 -24.30
C VAL A 654 20.79 6.09 -24.87
N TRP A 655 20.38 6.71 -25.97
CA TRP A 655 21.22 7.71 -26.65
C TRP A 655 21.15 9.05 -25.93
N ASN A 656 20.05 9.33 -25.25
CA ASN A 656 19.85 10.55 -24.46
C ASN A 656 20.81 10.58 -23.26
N LEU A 657 21.44 11.74 -23.02
CA LEU A 657 22.27 11.99 -21.84
C LEU A 657 21.48 11.79 -20.54
N GLN A 658 20.27 12.36 -20.52
CA GLN A 658 19.29 12.18 -19.46
C GLN A 658 17.96 11.71 -20.03
N LEU A 659 17.18 10.97 -19.23
CA LEU A 659 15.87 10.49 -19.66
C LEU A 659 14.91 11.64 -19.97
N ILE A 660 15.00 12.74 -19.24
CA ILE A 660 14.25 13.97 -19.53
C ILE A 660 15.27 15.07 -19.80
N SER A 661 15.10 15.76 -20.93
CA SER A 661 15.89 16.92 -21.31
C SER A 661 15.12 17.77 -22.31
N TYR A 662 15.40 19.08 -22.34
CA TYR A 662 14.77 19.99 -23.30
C TYR A 662 15.55 20.03 -24.63
N ALA A 663 14.84 20.16 -25.73
CA ALA A 663 15.40 20.30 -27.07
C ALA A 663 16.08 21.65 -27.27
N GLY A 664 17.00 21.73 -28.23
CA GLY A 664 17.68 22.96 -28.65
C GLY A 664 17.59 23.15 -30.15
N TYR A 665 17.18 24.33 -30.61
CA TYR A 665 16.96 24.66 -32.02
C TYR A 665 17.82 25.83 -32.46
N GLU A 666 18.53 25.68 -33.57
CA GLU A 666 19.16 26.81 -34.26
C GLU A 666 18.09 27.58 -35.06
N ASN A 667 18.06 28.91 -34.90
CA ASN A 667 17.30 29.77 -35.78
C ASN A 667 18.04 29.96 -37.11
N ILE A 668 17.36 29.62 -38.21
CA ILE A 668 17.84 29.87 -39.58
C ILE A 668 17.10 31.11 -40.07
N GLU A 669 17.73 32.28 -40.01
CA GLU A 669 17.26 33.41 -40.81
C GLU A 669 17.59 33.13 -42.28
N THR A 670 16.62 33.32 -43.16
CA THR A 670 16.82 33.22 -44.61
C THR A 670 17.05 34.61 -45.18
N ASP A 671 18.27 34.90 -45.58
CA ASP A 671 18.58 36.02 -46.44
C ASP A 671 17.77 35.85 -47.74
N GLY A 672 17.21 36.93 -48.28
CA GLY A 672 16.35 36.94 -49.47
C GLY A 672 16.97 36.41 -50.78
N SER A 673 18.15 35.79 -50.73
CA SER A 673 18.82 35.08 -51.83
C SER A 673 18.79 33.55 -51.72
N GLY A 674 18.28 32.99 -50.61
CA GLY A 674 18.17 31.54 -50.41
C GLY A 674 19.49 30.81 -50.13
N ALA A 675 20.60 31.53 -49.96
CA ALA A 675 21.86 30.96 -49.50
C ALA A 675 21.89 30.88 -47.96
N GLN A 676 22.18 29.70 -47.41
CA GLN A 676 22.35 29.49 -45.98
C GLN A 676 23.76 29.93 -45.58
N THR A 677 23.90 31.04 -44.87
CA THR A 677 25.15 31.43 -44.23
C THR A 677 24.93 31.57 -42.72
N PRO A 678 25.68 30.84 -41.87
CA PRO A 678 25.54 30.98 -40.43
C PRO A 678 26.02 32.37 -40.01
N THR A 679 25.10 33.24 -39.57
CA THR A 679 25.44 34.46 -38.86
C THR A 679 25.79 34.15 -37.40
N PRO A 680 26.79 34.82 -36.80
CA PRO A 680 27.20 34.59 -35.40
C PRO A 680 26.13 34.95 -34.34
N SER A 681 24.96 35.42 -34.78
CA SER A 681 23.80 35.76 -33.96
C SER A 681 22.61 34.81 -34.17
N SER A 682 22.84 33.54 -34.55
CA SER A 682 21.78 32.53 -34.57
C SER A 682 21.32 32.25 -33.13
N GLN A 683 20.26 32.95 -32.70
CA GLN A 683 19.68 32.78 -31.37
C GLN A 683 19.13 31.36 -31.22
N ILE A 684 19.72 30.56 -30.31
CA ILE A 684 19.25 29.21 -30.01
C ILE A 684 17.96 29.32 -29.19
N ILE A 685 16.95 28.51 -29.55
CA ILE A 685 15.71 28.34 -28.78
C ILE A 685 15.80 27.02 -28.03
N GLY A 686 15.60 27.03 -26.70
CA GLY A 686 15.67 25.83 -25.87
C GLY A 686 17.06 25.62 -25.24
N ASP A 687 17.48 24.37 -25.07
CA ASP A 687 18.76 24.02 -24.42
C ASP A 687 19.91 23.90 -25.45
N PRO A 688 20.91 24.79 -25.43
CA PRO A 688 22.05 24.73 -26.37
C PRO A 688 22.85 23.42 -26.32
N MET A 689 22.88 22.75 -25.17
CA MET A 689 23.59 21.48 -25.02
C MET A 689 23.01 20.37 -25.92
N ASN A 690 21.73 20.48 -26.26
CA ASN A 690 20.99 19.44 -26.97
C ASN A 690 20.80 19.73 -28.47
N VAL A 691 21.41 20.78 -29.04
CA VAL A 691 21.21 21.17 -30.46
C VAL A 691 21.58 20.03 -31.42
N GLU A 692 22.79 19.47 -31.30
CA GLU A 692 23.25 18.36 -32.17
C GLU A 692 22.30 17.16 -32.10
N PHE A 693 21.89 16.79 -30.88
CA PHE A 693 21.00 15.67 -30.64
C PHE A 693 19.56 15.95 -31.10
N THR A 694 19.08 17.18 -30.97
CA THR A 694 17.76 17.61 -31.46
C THR A 694 17.69 17.48 -32.97
N GLN A 695 18.71 17.93 -33.69
CA GLN A 695 18.80 17.77 -35.15
C GLN A 695 18.80 16.29 -35.56
N LEU A 696 19.43 15.41 -34.77
CA LEU A 696 19.39 13.97 -34.98
C LEU A 696 17.98 13.41 -34.79
N CYS A 697 17.29 13.77 -33.71
CA CYS A 697 15.90 13.39 -33.48
C CYS A 697 14.99 13.84 -34.64
N GLU A 698 15.19 15.06 -35.15
CA GLU A 698 14.45 15.57 -36.33
C GLU A 698 14.74 14.77 -37.60
N ARG A 699 16.00 14.37 -37.85
CA ARG A 699 16.36 13.48 -38.96
C ARG A 699 15.73 12.09 -38.84
N LEU A 700 15.54 11.59 -37.62
CA LEU A 700 14.87 10.32 -37.33
C LEU A 700 13.33 10.42 -37.37
N GLY A 701 12.78 11.60 -37.69
CA GLY A 701 11.36 11.79 -37.94
C GLY A 701 10.57 12.40 -36.78
N TRP A 702 11.22 12.72 -35.65
CA TRP A 702 10.57 13.50 -34.58
C TRP A 702 10.35 14.94 -35.03
N LYS A 703 9.27 15.57 -34.55
CA LYS A 703 8.96 16.98 -34.83
C LYS A 703 8.63 17.70 -33.54
N GLY A 704 9.54 18.55 -33.09
CA GLY A 704 9.30 19.43 -31.95
C GLY A 704 8.35 20.59 -32.27
N LYS A 705 7.84 21.24 -31.23
CA LYS A 705 7.00 22.44 -31.34
C LYS A 705 7.84 23.71 -31.56
N ARG A 706 9.17 23.60 -31.43
CA ARG A 706 10.19 24.65 -31.46
C ARG A 706 9.98 25.69 -30.35
N THR A 707 9.67 25.24 -29.13
CA THR A 707 9.59 26.09 -27.92
C THR A 707 10.82 25.93 -27.02
N LYS A 708 10.99 26.82 -26.03
CA LYS A 708 12.10 26.76 -25.05
C LYS A 708 12.10 25.49 -24.19
N TRP A 709 10.93 24.83 -24.07
CA TRP A 709 10.69 23.77 -23.08
C TRP A 709 10.14 22.48 -23.72
N ASP A 710 10.40 22.29 -25.02
CA ASP A 710 10.07 21.06 -25.72
C ASP A 710 10.90 19.91 -25.18
N VAL A 711 10.25 18.84 -24.74
CA VAL A 711 10.94 17.65 -24.23
C VAL A 711 11.40 16.78 -25.39
N LEU A 712 12.66 16.37 -25.37
CA LEU A 712 13.22 15.46 -26.36
C LEU A 712 12.56 14.07 -26.30
N PRO A 713 12.42 13.36 -27.44
CA PRO A 713 12.05 11.96 -27.43
C PRO A 713 13.22 11.12 -26.90
N LEU A 714 12.92 9.91 -26.41
CA LEU A 714 13.95 8.90 -26.15
C LEU A 714 14.35 8.21 -27.44
N VAL A 715 15.65 8.16 -27.72
CA VAL A 715 16.23 7.41 -28.84
C VAL A 715 16.95 6.20 -28.27
N LEU A 716 16.46 5.00 -28.61
CA LEU A 716 16.87 3.75 -28.00
C LEU A 716 17.33 2.77 -29.07
N SER A 717 18.42 2.04 -28.80
CA SER A 717 18.89 0.96 -29.67
C SER A 717 19.12 -0.32 -28.87
N VAL A 718 18.78 -1.42 -29.51
CA VAL A 718 19.06 -2.79 -29.06
C VAL A 718 20.03 -3.44 -30.06
N PRO A 719 20.65 -4.59 -29.73
CA PRO A 719 21.57 -5.24 -30.64
C PRO A 719 20.96 -5.52 -32.01
N ASP A 720 21.75 -5.30 -33.05
CA ASP A 720 21.43 -5.70 -34.44
C ASP A 720 20.23 -4.94 -35.06
N GLU A 721 19.81 -3.81 -34.48
CA GLU A 721 18.73 -2.94 -34.99
C GLU A 721 19.15 -1.46 -35.03
N ASP A 722 18.58 -0.70 -35.98
CA ASP A 722 18.71 0.77 -36.01
C ASP A 722 17.89 1.43 -34.88
N PRO A 723 18.31 2.61 -34.39
CA PRO A 723 17.66 3.28 -33.26
C PRO A 723 16.19 3.61 -33.54
N GLN A 724 15.36 3.44 -32.52
CA GLN A 724 13.94 3.78 -32.55
C GLN A 724 13.68 5.01 -31.68
N VAL A 725 12.77 5.87 -32.17
CA VAL A 725 12.42 7.14 -31.51
C VAL A 725 11.08 7.00 -30.80
N PHE A 726 11.05 7.29 -29.51
CA PHE A 726 9.86 7.22 -28.67
C PHE A 726 9.60 8.58 -28.02
N THR A 727 8.42 9.14 -28.27
CA THR A 727 8.01 10.39 -27.59
C THR A 727 7.63 10.07 -26.15
N LEU A 728 8.21 10.79 -25.18
CA LEU A 728 7.84 10.66 -23.79
C LEU A 728 6.41 11.17 -23.55
N PRO A 729 5.57 10.43 -22.82
CA PRO A 729 4.27 10.92 -22.41
C PRO A 729 4.41 12.15 -21.50
N GLU A 730 3.63 13.20 -21.77
CA GLU A 730 3.72 14.50 -21.08
C GLU A 730 3.46 14.38 -19.57
N GLU A 731 2.62 13.43 -19.15
CA GLU A 731 2.27 13.15 -17.77
C GLU A 731 3.41 12.55 -16.94
N LEU A 732 4.43 11.98 -17.60
CA LEU A 732 5.64 11.49 -16.93
C LEU A 732 6.64 12.61 -16.67
N VAL A 733 6.48 13.77 -17.30
CA VAL A 733 7.39 14.91 -17.19
C VAL A 733 6.83 15.93 -16.20
N LEU A 734 7.15 15.75 -14.92
CA LEU A 734 6.84 16.75 -13.88
C LEU A 734 7.72 17.98 -14.08
N ARG A 735 7.12 19.09 -14.54
CA ARG A 735 7.78 20.39 -14.69
C ARG A 735 7.47 21.29 -13.49
N VAL A 736 8.48 22.01 -13.01
CA VAL A 736 8.42 22.98 -11.91
C VAL A 736 8.58 24.38 -12.50
N PRO A 737 7.50 25.18 -12.56
CA PRO A 737 7.59 26.59 -12.93
C PRO A 737 8.37 27.36 -11.85
N ILE A 738 9.33 28.19 -12.28
CA ILE A 738 10.20 28.94 -11.37
C ILE A 738 9.56 30.29 -11.04
N SER A 739 9.29 30.48 -9.75
CA SER A 739 8.71 31.67 -9.12
C SER A 739 9.56 32.15 -7.94
N HIS A 740 9.42 33.41 -7.55
CA HIS A 740 10.23 34.00 -6.47
C HIS A 740 9.39 34.36 -5.24
N PRO A 741 9.85 34.09 -4.00
CA PRO A 741 9.05 34.36 -2.79
C PRO A 741 8.67 35.84 -2.61
N ARG A 742 9.51 36.78 -3.08
CA ARG A 742 9.23 38.23 -2.97
C ARG A 742 8.06 38.69 -3.86
N CYS A 743 7.65 37.88 -4.84
CA CYS A 743 6.46 38.14 -5.64
C CYS A 743 5.16 37.92 -4.89
N VAL A 744 5.16 37.02 -3.90
CA VAL A 744 3.98 36.69 -3.09
C VAL A 744 3.69 37.77 -2.05
N TYR A 745 4.69 38.53 -1.61
CA TYR A 745 4.55 39.54 -0.53
C TYR A 745 4.07 40.93 -0.99
N MET A 746 4.17 41.26 -2.29
CA MET A 746 3.71 42.57 -2.80
C MET A 746 2.19 42.70 -2.93
N SER A 747 1.42 41.64 -2.65
CA SER A 747 -0.04 41.67 -2.65
C SER A 747 -0.65 42.08 -1.31
N PHE A 748 0.13 42.28 -0.22
CA PHE A 748 -0.46 42.56 1.09
C PHE A 748 0.07 43.73 1.93
N HIS A 749 1.23 44.35 1.70
CA HIS A 749 1.65 45.53 2.48
C HIS A 749 2.43 46.55 1.64
N SER A 750 1.80 47.72 1.41
CA SER A 750 2.50 48.96 1.08
C SER A 750 2.76 49.69 2.40
N LEU A 751 4.04 49.95 2.73
CA LEU A 751 4.52 51.20 3.34
C LEU A 751 6.01 51.08 3.74
N ASN A 752 6.81 51.98 3.19
CA ASN A 752 8.08 52.49 3.72
C ASN A 752 9.25 51.52 3.94
N THR A 753 10.03 51.31 2.89
CA THR A 753 11.50 51.49 2.90
C THR A 753 12.01 51.46 1.46
N ARG A 754 13.10 52.18 1.16
CA ARG A 754 13.74 52.32 -0.17
C ARG A 754 13.96 50.96 -0.87
N GLN A 755 12.96 50.44 -1.57
CA GLN A 755 13.05 49.22 -2.34
C GLN A 755 13.03 49.53 -3.83
N ILE A 756 14.07 49.06 -4.50
CA ILE A 756 14.17 48.93 -5.96
C ILE A 756 12.91 48.17 -6.42
N PRO A 757 12.19 48.62 -7.47
CA PRO A 757 10.99 47.93 -7.96
C PRO A 757 11.38 46.55 -8.50
N PHE A 758 11.17 45.51 -7.68
CA PHE A 758 11.37 44.12 -8.06
C PHE A 758 10.19 43.69 -8.92
N LYS A 759 10.36 43.69 -10.26
CA LYS A 759 9.35 43.11 -11.14
C LYS A 759 9.47 41.59 -11.09
N CYS A 760 8.36 40.91 -10.84
CA CYS A 760 8.32 39.46 -10.81
C CYS A 760 8.76 38.88 -12.14
N PHE A 761 9.78 38.02 -12.10
CA PHE A 761 10.27 37.32 -13.28
C PHE A 761 9.47 36.05 -13.63
N GLU A 762 8.26 35.90 -13.08
CA GLU A 762 7.28 34.90 -13.51
C GLU A 762 6.92 35.06 -15.00
N GLU A 763 7.03 36.29 -15.55
CA GLU A 763 6.87 36.56 -16.98
C GLU A 763 7.97 35.94 -17.87
N LEU A 764 9.07 35.44 -17.29
CA LEU A 764 10.11 34.74 -18.05
C LEU A 764 9.69 33.34 -18.49
N ASP A 765 8.59 32.82 -17.95
CA ASP A 765 8.10 31.45 -18.22
C ASP A 765 9.21 30.40 -18.02
N ILE A 766 10.02 30.56 -16.96
CA ILE A 766 11.08 29.61 -16.65
C ILE A 766 10.47 28.38 -16.00
N GLN A 767 10.84 27.21 -16.48
CA GLN A 767 10.47 25.94 -15.89
C GLN A 767 11.61 24.94 -16.00
N TRP A 768 11.66 24.00 -15.05
CA TRP A 768 12.63 22.92 -15.07
C TRP A 768 11.97 21.60 -14.73
N TYR A 769 12.46 20.47 -15.25
CA TYR A 769 11.90 19.17 -14.91
C TYR A 769 12.40 18.67 -13.54
N ALA A 770 11.56 17.91 -12.85
CA ALA A 770 11.81 17.51 -11.47
C ALA A 770 12.91 16.44 -11.32
N LEU A 771 12.95 15.47 -12.24
CA LEU A 771 13.76 14.25 -12.09
C LEU A 771 15.08 14.31 -12.88
N PRO A 772 16.25 14.40 -12.21
CA PRO A 772 17.53 14.16 -12.86
C PRO A 772 17.76 12.65 -13.00
N ALA A 773 17.69 12.13 -14.23
CA ALA A 773 17.95 10.72 -14.52
C ALA A 773 19.01 10.60 -15.62
N VAL A 774 20.26 10.36 -15.24
CA VAL A 774 21.38 10.14 -16.18
C VAL A 774 21.21 8.78 -16.84
N SER A 775 21.37 8.69 -18.16
CA SER A 775 20.97 7.48 -18.90
C SER A 775 21.98 6.91 -19.90
N ASN A 776 22.97 7.68 -20.34
CA ASN A 776 23.93 7.24 -21.38
C ASN A 776 25.29 6.77 -20.83
N MET A 777 25.45 6.64 -19.51
CA MET A 777 26.69 6.15 -18.91
C MET A 777 26.70 4.61 -18.81
N MET A 778 27.89 4.02 -18.90
CA MET A 778 28.09 2.58 -18.75
C MET A 778 28.34 2.24 -17.29
N PHE A 779 27.66 1.24 -16.76
CA PHE A 779 28.00 0.68 -15.45
C PHE A 779 28.96 -0.50 -15.62
N ASP A 780 30.16 -0.41 -15.04
CA ASP A 780 31.17 -1.48 -15.04
C ASP A 780 31.28 -2.09 -13.65
N VAL A 781 31.07 -3.41 -13.56
CA VAL A 781 31.18 -4.16 -12.32
C VAL A 781 31.85 -5.52 -12.56
N GLY A 782 33.06 -5.68 -12.01
CA GLY A 782 33.77 -6.96 -12.05
C GLY A 782 34.11 -7.45 -13.47
N GLY A 783 34.30 -6.52 -14.41
CA GLY A 783 34.54 -6.83 -15.83
C GLY A 783 33.27 -7.09 -16.64
N LEU A 784 32.08 -6.92 -16.05
CA LEU A 784 30.81 -6.90 -16.77
C LEU A 784 30.44 -5.46 -17.09
N GLU A 785 30.19 -5.19 -18.36
CA GLU A 785 29.83 -3.86 -18.87
C GLU A 785 28.35 -3.80 -19.18
N PHE A 786 27.65 -2.82 -18.61
CA PHE A 786 26.24 -2.54 -18.85
C PHE A 786 26.08 -1.14 -19.48
N PRO A 787 26.01 -1.03 -20.82
CA PRO A 787 26.04 0.26 -21.53
C PRO A 787 24.77 1.12 -21.36
N ALA A 788 23.72 0.57 -20.77
CA ALA A 788 22.47 1.27 -20.47
C ALA A 788 22.04 0.97 -19.03
N CYS A 789 22.42 1.84 -18.11
CA CYS A 789 22.08 1.76 -16.69
C CYS A 789 21.55 3.11 -16.17
N PRO A 790 20.40 3.60 -16.65
CA PRO A 790 19.85 4.86 -16.18
C PRO A 790 19.68 4.88 -14.66
N PHE A 791 20.14 5.96 -14.06
CA PHE A 791 20.15 6.20 -12.62
C PHE A 791 19.56 7.57 -12.32
N SER A 792 18.71 7.63 -11.31
CA SER A 792 18.07 8.87 -10.87
C SER A 792 18.26 9.16 -9.39
N GLY A 793 18.35 10.45 -9.07
CA GLY A 793 18.40 10.98 -7.71
C GLY A 793 17.56 12.25 -7.60
N TRP A 794 18.10 13.28 -6.96
CA TRP A 794 17.49 14.60 -6.86
C TRP A 794 18.52 15.67 -7.18
N TYR A 795 18.04 16.84 -7.62
CA TYR A 795 18.90 17.96 -7.97
C TYR A 795 19.52 18.60 -6.73
N MET A 796 20.74 19.11 -6.91
CA MET A 796 21.24 20.22 -6.12
C MET A 796 20.79 21.54 -6.75
N VAL A 797 20.33 22.52 -5.96
CA VAL A 797 19.83 23.81 -6.47
C VAL A 797 20.76 24.49 -7.48
N THR A 798 22.07 24.42 -7.26
CA THR A 798 23.07 25.11 -8.07
C THR A 798 23.25 24.46 -9.45
N GLU A 799 22.84 23.20 -9.63
CA GLU A 799 22.81 22.55 -10.94
C GLU A 799 21.81 23.26 -11.84
N ILE A 800 20.57 23.43 -11.35
CA ILE A 800 19.51 24.09 -12.10
C ILE A 800 19.79 25.60 -12.24
N ALA A 801 19.92 26.31 -11.12
CA ALA A 801 19.95 27.77 -11.12
C ALA A 801 21.25 28.32 -11.71
N THR A 802 22.39 27.74 -11.32
CA THR A 802 23.71 28.30 -11.64
C THR A 802 24.29 27.69 -12.90
N ARG A 803 24.32 26.35 -13.03
CA ARG A 803 24.94 25.68 -14.20
C ARG A 803 24.04 25.64 -15.42
N ASP A 804 22.75 25.35 -15.24
CA ASP A 804 21.86 25.18 -16.38
C ASP A 804 21.24 26.52 -16.82
N LEU A 805 20.67 27.30 -15.90
CA LEU A 805 19.97 28.54 -16.25
C LEU A 805 20.91 29.74 -16.48
N CYS A 806 21.87 29.98 -15.57
CA CYS A 806 22.69 31.19 -15.60
C CYS A 806 23.96 31.11 -16.46
N ASP A 807 24.47 29.91 -16.73
CA ASP A 807 25.75 29.75 -17.41
C ASP A 807 25.70 30.38 -18.83
N PRO A 808 26.66 31.25 -19.19
CA PRO A 808 26.75 31.83 -20.54
C PRO A 808 26.85 30.82 -21.67
N GLN A 809 27.28 29.59 -21.40
CA GLN A 809 27.39 28.49 -22.37
C GLN A 809 26.11 27.64 -22.45
N ARG A 810 25.10 27.91 -21.60
CA ARG A 810 23.81 27.22 -21.57
C ARG A 810 22.67 28.21 -21.80
N TYR A 811 21.70 28.35 -20.90
CA TYR A 811 20.53 29.22 -21.12
C TYR A 811 20.84 30.74 -21.00
N ASN A 812 21.91 31.13 -20.30
CA ASN A 812 22.39 32.52 -20.18
C ASN A 812 21.29 33.56 -19.80
N ILE A 813 20.37 33.22 -18.89
CA ILE A 813 19.27 34.14 -18.52
C ILE A 813 19.63 35.19 -17.45
N LEU A 814 20.87 35.21 -16.97
CA LEU A 814 21.29 35.98 -15.80
C LEU A 814 21.10 37.50 -15.96
N GLU A 815 21.45 38.06 -17.13
CA GLU A 815 21.26 39.49 -17.42
C GLU A 815 19.78 39.85 -17.47
N GLU A 816 18.95 38.98 -18.04
CA GLU A 816 17.50 39.18 -18.13
C GLU A 816 16.83 39.18 -16.74
N VAL A 817 17.28 38.30 -15.85
CA VAL A 817 16.88 38.27 -14.44
C VAL A 817 17.31 39.56 -13.74
N ALA A 818 18.56 39.99 -13.91
CA ALA A 818 19.11 41.19 -13.28
C ALA A 818 18.37 42.47 -13.69
N VAL A 819 18.03 42.61 -14.97
CA VAL A 819 17.23 43.75 -15.48
C VAL A 819 15.83 43.78 -14.84
N ARG A 820 15.17 42.62 -14.67
CA ARG A 820 13.85 42.55 -14.00
C ARG A 820 13.90 42.85 -12.51
N MET A 821 15.01 42.53 -11.87
CA MET A 821 15.30 42.92 -10.49
C MET A 821 15.63 44.42 -10.35
N GLY A 822 15.77 45.16 -11.45
CA GLY A 822 16.13 46.57 -11.45
C GLY A 822 17.60 46.83 -11.12
N LEU A 823 18.49 45.85 -11.37
CA LEU A 823 19.93 45.98 -11.14
C LEU A 823 20.60 46.75 -12.29
N ASP A 824 21.67 47.47 -11.98
CA ASP A 824 22.49 48.15 -12.99
C ASP A 824 23.48 47.16 -13.66
N VAL A 825 23.10 46.63 -14.82
CA VAL A 825 23.89 45.66 -15.59
C VAL A 825 25.05 46.28 -16.38
N ARG A 826 25.20 47.61 -16.39
CA ARG A 826 26.19 48.31 -17.24
C ARG A 826 27.63 48.16 -16.77
N THR A 827 27.85 47.84 -15.50
CA THR A 827 29.19 47.69 -14.91
C THR A 827 29.23 46.49 -13.97
N ASN A 828 30.28 45.68 -14.05
CA ASN A 828 30.48 44.56 -13.11
C ASN A 828 30.70 45.05 -11.67
N SER A 829 31.11 46.31 -11.46
CA SER A 829 31.30 46.87 -10.12
C SER A 829 30.01 47.02 -9.32
N SER A 830 28.84 46.91 -9.95
CA SER A 830 27.53 46.86 -9.25
C SER A 830 27.24 45.49 -8.63
N LEU A 831 28.07 44.47 -8.90
CA LEU A 831 27.88 43.08 -8.46
C LEU A 831 26.52 42.50 -8.89
N TRP A 832 25.99 42.97 -10.02
CA TRP A 832 24.67 42.57 -10.48
C TRP A 832 24.58 41.07 -10.76
N LYS A 833 25.67 40.44 -11.23
CA LYS A 833 25.74 39.00 -11.50
C LYS A 833 25.57 38.20 -10.21
N ASP A 834 26.33 38.56 -9.18
CA ASP A 834 26.33 37.91 -7.87
C ASP A 834 24.95 38.05 -7.18
N LEU A 835 24.32 39.23 -7.28
CA LEU A 835 23.00 39.45 -6.73
C LEU A 835 21.91 38.66 -7.49
N ALA A 836 21.94 38.68 -8.82
CA ALA A 836 20.95 37.99 -9.64
C ALA A 836 21.03 36.46 -9.51
N ILE A 837 22.24 35.91 -9.43
CA ILE A 837 22.42 34.45 -9.32
C ILE A 837 21.98 33.93 -7.96
N VAL A 838 22.21 34.68 -6.88
CA VAL A 838 21.70 34.34 -5.53
C VAL A 838 20.16 34.31 -5.55
N GLU A 839 19.52 35.33 -6.10
CA GLU A 839 18.05 35.42 -6.12
C GLU A 839 17.42 34.36 -7.04
N LEU A 840 18.10 33.93 -8.10
CA LEU A 840 17.63 32.79 -8.90
C LEU A 840 17.75 31.45 -8.16
N ASN A 841 18.82 31.23 -7.39
CA ASN A 841 18.94 30.04 -6.53
C ASN A 841 17.81 30.01 -5.48
N ILE A 842 17.48 31.17 -4.88
CA ILE A 842 16.33 31.31 -3.98
C ILE A 842 15.02 30.96 -4.72
N ALA A 843 14.84 31.45 -5.95
CA ALA A 843 13.67 31.16 -6.77
C ALA A 843 13.49 29.65 -7.01
N VAL A 844 14.57 28.95 -7.38
CA VAL A 844 14.54 27.51 -7.64
C VAL A 844 14.20 26.73 -6.37
N LEU A 845 14.89 26.98 -5.26
CA LEU A 845 14.57 26.33 -3.97
C LEU A 845 13.13 26.54 -3.57
N PHE A 846 12.66 27.79 -3.61
CA PHE A 846 11.29 28.14 -3.28
C PHE A 846 10.29 27.42 -4.17
N SER A 847 10.55 27.35 -5.47
CA SER A 847 9.64 26.74 -6.45
C SER A 847 9.56 25.24 -6.31
N TYR A 848 10.69 24.57 -6.09
CA TYR A 848 10.73 23.13 -5.82
C TYR A 848 10.03 22.80 -4.51
N GLN A 849 10.28 23.56 -3.44
CA GLN A 849 9.55 23.41 -2.17
C GLN A 849 8.05 23.63 -2.34
N LYS A 850 7.65 24.68 -3.07
CA LYS A 850 6.23 24.99 -3.37
C LYS A 850 5.57 23.89 -4.20
N ALA A 851 6.32 23.25 -5.11
CA ALA A 851 5.85 22.13 -5.92
C ALA A 851 5.95 20.77 -5.20
N ASN A 852 6.36 20.73 -3.92
CA ASN A 852 6.65 19.51 -3.16
C ASN A 852 7.64 18.57 -3.87
N VAL A 853 8.62 19.14 -4.56
CA VAL A 853 9.70 18.39 -5.24
C VAL A 853 10.95 18.37 -4.38
N THR A 854 11.51 17.18 -4.15
CA THR A 854 12.76 16.99 -3.41
C THR A 854 13.93 17.71 -4.11
N ILE A 855 14.63 18.57 -3.37
CA ILE A 855 15.82 19.30 -3.82
C ILE A 855 16.74 19.53 -2.62
N VAL A 856 18.05 19.60 -2.85
CA VAL A 856 19.04 19.89 -1.80
C VAL A 856 19.80 21.19 -2.08
N ASP A 857 20.14 21.94 -1.03
CA ASP A 857 21.04 23.08 -1.15
C ASP A 857 22.52 22.65 -1.16
N HIS A 858 23.38 23.50 -1.72
CA HIS A 858 24.79 23.17 -1.92
C HIS A 858 25.63 23.14 -0.64
N HIS A 859 25.21 23.82 0.43
CA HIS A 859 25.93 23.76 1.71
C HIS A 859 25.68 22.41 2.38
N THR A 860 24.42 21.98 2.47
CA THR A 860 24.05 20.67 3.00
C THR A 860 24.68 19.54 2.19
N ALA A 861 24.68 19.65 0.85
CA ALA A 861 25.34 18.67 -0.01
C ALA A 861 26.86 18.60 0.22
N ALA A 862 27.53 19.75 0.34
CA ALA A 862 28.97 19.81 0.60
C ALA A 862 29.32 19.22 1.98
N GLU A 863 28.54 19.48 3.03
CA GLU A 863 28.73 18.87 4.35
C GLU A 863 28.56 17.33 4.30
N SER A 864 27.57 16.85 3.54
CA SER A 864 27.39 15.41 3.30
C SER A 864 28.60 14.80 2.60
N PHE A 865 29.15 15.48 1.60
CA PHE A 865 30.34 15.02 0.88
C PHE A 865 31.58 14.95 1.78
N MET A 866 31.77 15.89 2.71
CA MET A 866 32.92 15.86 3.61
C MET A 866 32.96 14.60 4.49
N LYS A 867 31.80 14.09 4.90
CA LYS A 867 31.72 12.82 5.63
C LYS A 867 32.13 11.63 4.76
N HIS A 868 31.71 11.64 3.49
CA HIS A 868 32.14 10.64 2.51
C HIS A 868 33.67 10.69 2.30
N LEU A 869 34.23 11.90 2.13
CA LEU A 869 35.67 12.13 2.03
C LEU A 869 36.43 11.59 3.25
N ASP A 870 35.99 11.88 4.47
CA ASP A 870 36.62 11.37 5.70
C ASP A 870 36.58 9.83 5.76
N ASN A 871 35.47 9.22 5.35
CA ASN A 871 35.33 7.77 5.29
C ASN A 871 36.28 7.15 4.25
N GLU A 872 36.34 7.70 3.04
CA GLU A 872 37.24 7.27 1.98
C GLU A 872 38.71 7.45 2.39
N GLN A 873 39.05 8.56 3.03
CA GLN A 873 40.39 8.80 3.57
C GLN A 873 40.79 7.74 4.60
N ARG A 874 39.88 7.36 5.49
CA ARG A 874 40.10 6.31 6.51
C ARG A 874 40.23 4.92 5.90
N LEU A 875 39.42 4.61 4.88
CA LEU A 875 39.36 3.28 4.29
C LEU A 875 40.44 3.03 3.24
N ARG A 876 40.78 4.06 2.45
CA ARG A 876 41.59 3.94 1.22
C ARG A 876 42.74 4.94 1.14
N GLY A 877 42.84 5.90 2.06
CA GLY A 877 43.91 6.91 2.06
C GLY A 877 43.70 8.06 1.06
N GLY A 878 42.53 8.14 0.43
CA GLY A 878 42.15 9.18 -0.53
C GLY A 878 40.68 9.00 -0.94
N CYS A 879 40.10 10.02 -1.59
CA CYS A 879 38.74 9.98 -2.13
C CYS A 879 38.78 10.30 -3.64
N PRO A 880 38.24 9.41 -4.49
CA PRO A 880 38.16 9.64 -5.92
C PRO A 880 37.03 10.63 -6.22
N ALA A 881 37.40 11.86 -6.58
CA ALA A 881 36.44 12.92 -6.88
C ALA A 881 37.02 13.94 -7.85
N ASP A 882 36.16 14.49 -8.71
CA ASP A 882 36.50 15.61 -9.58
C ASP A 882 36.02 16.92 -8.94
N TRP A 883 36.98 17.79 -8.63
CA TRP A 883 36.73 19.09 -8.01
C TRP A 883 35.70 19.91 -8.79
N VAL A 884 35.70 19.82 -10.13
CA VAL A 884 34.77 20.55 -11.01
C VAL A 884 33.32 20.15 -10.75
N TRP A 885 33.06 18.92 -10.31
CA TRP A 885 31.70 18.42 -10.04
C TRP A 885 31.29 18.57 -8.58
N VAL A 886 32.23 18.40 -7.66
CA VAL A 886 31.91 18.38 -6.22
C VAL A 886 31.85 19.79 -5.62
N VAL A 887 32.66 20.73 -6.11
CA VAL A 887 32.62 22.10 -5.60
C VAL A 887 31.45 22.87 -6.22
N PRO A 888 30.59 23.49 -5.40
CA PRO A 888 29.46 24.22 -5.94
C PRO A 888 29.92 25.48 -6.68
N PRO A 889 29.28 25.80 -7.82
CA PRO A 889 29.68 26.92 -8.68
C PRO A 889 29.36 28.31 -8.09
N ILE A 890 28.62 28.36 -6.99
CA ILE A 890 28.33 29.57 -6.21
C ILE A 890 28.75 29.32 -4.76
N SER A 891 29.30 30.35 -4.10
CA SER A 891 29.71 30.28 -2.69
C SER A 891 30.76 29.20 -2.38
N GLY A 892 31.52 28.73 -3.37
CA GLY A 892 32.48 27.62 -3.21
C GLY A 892 33.41 27.78 -2.01
N SER A 893 34.07 28.94 -1.86
CA SER A 893 34.98 29.20 -0.74
C SER A 893 34.34 29.14 0.66
N LEU A 894 33.02 29.22 0.75
CA LEU A 894 32.25 29.07 1.99
C LEU A 894 31.87 27.61 2.29
N THR A 895 32.17 26.69 1.38
CA THR A 895 31.95 25.26 1.57
C THR A 895 33.27 24.57 1.94
N PRO A 896 33.26 23.60 2.86
CA PRO A 896 34.48 22.92 3.31
C PRO A 896 35.18 22.16 2.18
N VAL A 897 34.41 21.73 1.17
CA VAL A 897 34.89 20.95 0.03
C VAL A 897 35.82 21.75 -0.90
N PHE A 898 35.68 23.07 -0.95
CA PHE A 898 36.55 23.94 -1.76
C PHE A 898 38.02 23.89 -1.32
N HIS A 899 38.25 23.64 -0.02
CA HIS A 899 39.58 23.65 0.59
C HIS A 899 40.25 22.27 0.58
N GLN A 900 39.67 21.28 -0.12
CA GLN A 900 40.19 19.92 -0.16
C GLN A 900 40.91 19.64 -1.48
N GLU A 901 42.07 18.99 -1.38
CA GLU A 901 42.71 18.35 -2.52
C GLU A 901 42.06 16.97 -2.72
N MET A 902 41.67 16.66 -3.95
CA MET A 902 41.07 15.39 -4.32
C MET A 902 41.95 14.68 -5.33
N LEU A 903 42.13 13.38 -5.15
CA LEU A 903 42.87 12.56 -6.09
C LEU A 903 41.89 12.02 -7.13
N TYR A 904 42.11 12.32 -8.40
CA TYR A 904 41.29 11.77 -9.48
C TYR A 904 41.84 10.40 -9.89
N TYR A 905 41.30 9.34 -9.31
CA TYR A 905 41.59 7.95 -9.67
C TYR A 905 40.30 7.13 -9.76
N GLU A 906 40.32 6.07 -10.57
CA GLU A 906 39.13 5.26 -10.86
C GLU A 906 39.03 4.08 -9.90
N LEU A 907 37.82 3.83 -9.38
CA LEU A 907 37.48 2.66 -8.57
C LEU A 907 36.39 1.85 -9.27
N LYS A 908 36.45 0.52 -9.18
CA LYS A 908 35.38 -0.36 -9.66
C LYS A 908 34.56 -0.92 -8.47
N PRO A 909 33.23 -1.06 -8.59
CA PRO A 909 32.42 -0.72 -9.77
C PRO A 909 32.30 0.79 -10.00
N SER A 910 32.13 1.20 -11.26
CA SER A 910 32.02 2.62 -11.65
C SER A 910 30.96 2.86 -12.72
N TYR A 911 30.56 4.14 -12.81
CA TYR A 911 29.89 4.68 -13.98
C TYR A 911 30.90 5.38 -14.89
N GLU A 912 30.98 4.94 -16.13
CA GLU A 912 31.92 5.44 -17.13
C GLU A 912 31.21 6.22 -18.23
N TYR A 913 31.85 7.29 -18.69
CA TYR A 913 31.41 7.99 -19.90
C TYR A 913 31.58 7.10 -21.13
N GLN A 914 30.67 7.26 -22.09
CA GLN A 914 30.69 6.55 -23.35
C GLN A 914 30.66 7.54 -24.51
N GLU A 915 31.28 7.18 -25.64
CA GLU A 915 31.09 7.92 -26.88
C GLU A 915 29.59 7.98 -27.23
N PRO A 916 29.06 9.14 -27.70
CA PRO A 916 27.68 9.26 -28.10
C PRO A 916 27.28 8.20 -29.13
N ALA A 917 26.20 7.48 -28.87
CA ALA A 917 25.84 6.28 -29.64
C ALA A 917 25.67 6.56 -31.14
N TRP A 918 25.19 7.74 -31.54
CA TRP A 918 25.04 8.13 -32.95
C TRP A 918 26.36 8.33 -33.71
N ARG A 919 27.48 8.47 -33.00
CA ARG A 919 28.82 8.56 -33.62
C ARG A 919 29.43 7.18 -33.88
N THR A 920 29.00 6.16 -33.13
CA THR A 920 29.54 4.80 -33.19
C THR A 920 28.60 3.80 -33.85
N HIS A 921 27.31 4.13 -34.03
CA HIS A 921 26.30 3.24 -34.61
C HIS A 921 26.56 2.92 -36.09
N GLU A 922 26.60 1.63 -36.42
CA GLU A 922 26.69 1.13 -37.80
C GLU A 922 25.28 0.97 -38.39
N TRP A 923 24.85 1.87 -39.27
CA TRP A 923 23.49 1.86 -39.84
C TRP A 923 23.23 0.64 -40.73
N HIS A 924 22.11 -0.03 -40.53
CA HIS A 924 21.70 -1.18 -41.33
C HIS A 924 21.16 -0.73 -42.70
N ILE A 925 22.04 -0.67 -43.71
CA ILE A 925 21.65 -0.33 -45.09
C ILE A 925 20.76 -1.45 -45.65
N THR A 926 19.49 -1.17 -45.92
CA THR A 926 18.63 -2.07 -46.70
C THR A 926 19.16 -2.14 -48.15
N PRO A 927 19.48 -3.33 -48.70
CA PRO A 927 19.93 -3.44 -50.09
C PRO A 927 18.81 -3.02 -51.05
N GLY A 928 18.90 -1.81 -51.60
CA GLY A 928 17.92 -1.25 -52.54
C GLY A 928 17.66 0.25 -52.39
N ALA A 929 18.06 0.88 -51.28
CA ALA A 929 17.97 2.33 -51.13
C ALA A 929 19.19 3.01 -51.75
N GLN A 930 19.15 3.29 -53.06
CA GLN A 930 20.13 4.18 -53.68
C GLN A 930 20.02 5.58 -53.09
N LEU A 931 21.13 6.04 -52.50
CA LEU A 931 21.43 7.45 -52.23
C LEU A 931 21.26 8.27 -53.53
N SER A 932 20.19 9.06 -53.62
CA SER A 932 20.08 10.11 -54.64
C SER A 932 20.65 11.41 -54.09
N ARG A 933 21.88 11.72 -54.52
CA ARG A 933 22.44 13.07 -54.53
C ARG A 933 21.72 13.87 -55.62
N ASN A 934 21.19 15.03 -55.23
CA ASN A 934 20.66 16.12 -56.07
C ASN A 934 19.42 15.81 -56.93
N SER A 935 18.25 16.31 -56.50
CA SER A 935 17.42 17.21 -57.32
C SER A 935 16.10 17.55 -56.61
N THR A 936 15.91 18.85 -56.47
CA THR A 936 14.68 19.64 -56.35
C THR A 936 13.40 19.03 -56.92
N ASN A 937 12.29 19.39 -56.26
CA ASN A 937 10.87 19.26 -56.60
C ASN A 937 10.13 18.07 -55.97
N GLY A 938 9.24 18.44 -55.03
CA GLY A 938 8.32 17.52 -54.40
C GLY A 938 7.26 17.00 -55.37
N THR A 939 6.81 15.77 -55.11
CA THR A 939 5.42 15.36 -54.90
C THR A 939 5.42 13.85 -54.68
N GLY A 940 5.36 13.42 -53.43
CA GLY A 940 5.13 12.04 -53.05
C GLY A 940 4.14 12.01 -51.90
N THR A 941 2.85 11.91 -52.23
CA THR A 941 1.76 11.90 -51.24
C THR A 941 1.79 10.63 -50.38
N PRO A 942 1.80 10.73 -49.04
CA PRO A 942 1.49 9.61 -48.18
C PRO A 942 -0.02 9.34 -48.22
N ARG A 943 -0.39 8.05 -48.29
CA ARG A 943 -1.80 7.59 -48.26
C ARG A 943 -2.49 8.12 -47.00
N LYS A 944 -3.36 9.13 -47.16
CA LYS A 944 -4.29 9.61 -46.14
C LYS A 944 -5.53 8.72 -46.11
N LEU A 945 -5.76 8.02 -45.00
CA LEU A 945 -7.08 7.46 -44.67
C LEU A 945 -8.04 8.62 -44.35
N ARG A 946 -9.25 8.63 -44.91
CA ARG A 946 -10.20 9.74 -44.77
C ARG A 946 -11.04 9.57 -43.49
N PHE A 947 -11.09 10.64 -42.70
CA PHE A 947 -11.86 10.81 -41.46
C PHE A 947 -13.36 10.42 -41.57
N LYS A 948 -13.94 10.46 -42.77
CA LYS A 948 -15.34 10.09 -43.05
C LYS A 948 -15.60 8.58 -43.05
N GLU A 949 -14.59 7.75 -43.25
CA GLU A 949 -14.71 6.28 -43.25
C GLU A 949 -14.61 5.72 -41.82
N ILE A 950 -13.77 6.34 -40.97
CA ILE A 950 -13.66 6.06 -39.53
C ILE A 950 -14.98 6.41 -38.81
N ALA A 951 -15.59 7.55 -39.12
CA ALA A 951 -16.86 7.97 -38.51
C ALA A 951 -18.06 7.05 -38.87
N ARG A 952 -18.05 6.41 -40.04
CA ARG A 952 -19.09 5.42 -40.42
C ARG A 952 -18.84 4.04 -39.80
N ALA A 953 -17.58 3.64 -39.66
CA ALA A 953 -17.21 2.40 -38.97
C ALA A 953 -17.59 2.45 -37.47
N VAL A 954 -17.35 3.59 -36.79
CA VAL A 954 -17.71 3.81 -35.37
C VAL A 954 -19.23 3.85 -35.16
N LYS A 955 -19.99 4.45 -36.09
CA LYS A 955 -21.46 4.53 -36.00
C LYS A 955 -22.16 3.20 -36.36
N PHE A 956 -21.55 2.39 -37.22
CA PHE A 956 -22.06 1.07 -37.58
C PHE A 956 -21.73 0.01 -36.50
N THR A 957 -20.56 0.10 -35.85
CA THR A 957 -20.25 -0.75 -34.68
C THR A 957 -21.09 -0.39 -33.46
N SER A 958 -21.27 0.89 -33.15
CA SER A 958 -22.09 1.33 -32.00
C SER A 958 -23.57 0.87 -32.10
N ASN A 959 -24.18 0.88 -33.30
CA ASN A 959 -25.55 0.41 -33.50
C ASN A 959 -25.71 -1.11 -33.61
N LEU A 960 -24.67 -1.85 -34.04
CA LEU A 960 -24.70 -3.31 -34.08
C LEU A 960 -24.44 -3.92 -32.68
N PHE A 961 -23.63 -3.25 -31.85
CA PHE A 961 -23.32 -3.67 -30.48
C PHE A 961 -24.49 -3.42 -29.51
N GLY A 962 -25.22 -2.30 -29.66
CA GLY A 962 -26.33 -1.96 -28.76
C GLY A 962 -27.53 -2.93 -28.80
N LYS A 963 -27.73 -3.69 -29.88
CA LYS A 963 -28.85 -4.65 -30.01
C LYS A 963 -28.46 -6.12 -29.82
N ALA A 964 -27.17 -6.45 -29.83
CA ALA A 964 -26.69 -7.83 -29.66
C ALA A 964 -26.25 -8.16 -28.22
N LEU A 965 -25.92 -7.16 -27.40
CA LEU A 965 -25.35 -7.33 -26.04
C LEU A 965 -26.36 -7.30 -24.88
N SER A 966 -27.65 -7.12 -25.14
CA SER A 966 -28.69 -7.17 -24.09
C SER A 966 -28.87 -8.58 -23.47
N LYS A 967 -28.12 -9.59 -23.95
CA LYS A 967 -27.86 -10.83 -23.21
C LYS A 967 -26.65 -10.66 -22.28
N ARG A 968 -26.90 -9.88 -21.22
CA ARG A 968 -26.21 -9.69 -19.93
C ARG A 968 -24.67 -9.77 -19.92
N ILE A 969 -24.02 -8.61 -19.88
CA ILE A 969 -22.61 -8.43 -19.53
C ILE A 969 -22.33 -9.02 -18.13
N LYS A 970 -21.29 -9.84 -18.01
CA LYS A 970 -20.89 -10.48 -16.76
C LYS A 970 -20.16 -9.47 -15.85
N ALA A 971 -20.57 -9.38 -14.60
CA ALA A 971 -19.91 -8.62 -13.55
C ALA A 971 -19.45 -9.55 -12.42
N THR A 972 -18.15 -9.63 -12.19
CA THR A 972 -17.56 -10.51 -11.16
C THR A 972 -17.23 -9.68 -9.94
N ILE A 973 -17.74 -10.08 -8.77
CA ILE A 973 -17.51 -9.36 -7.51
C ILE A 973 -16.64 -10.19 -6.59
N LEU A 974 -15.38 -9.82 -6.42
CA LEU A 974 -14.45 -10.50 -5.52
C LEU A 974 -14.43 -9.88 -4.14
N TYR A 975 -14.29 -10.72 -3.11
CA TYR A 975 -14.04 -10.26 -1.75
C TYR A 975 -12.93 -11.03 -1.06
N ALA A 976 -12.24 -10.33 -0.16
CA ALA A 976 -11.37 -10.92 0.85
C ALA A 976 -11.68 -10.27 2.21
N THR A 977 -11.76 -11.10 3.25
CA THR A 977 -12.23 -10.68 4.56
C THR A 977 -11.79 -11.62 5.67
N GLU A 978 -11.40 -11.03 6.80
CA GLU A 978 -11.13 -11.77 8.04
C GLU A 978 -12.41 -11.93 8.87
N THR A 979 -13.25 -10.89 8.90
CA THR A 979 -14.41 -10.75 9.78
C THR A 979 -15.75 -11.06 9.10
N GLY A 980 -15.77 -11.20 7.77
CA GLY A 980 -17.00 -11.35 6.99
C GLY A 980 -17.64 -10.03 6.55
N LYS A 981 -17.13 -8.87 7.00
CA LYS A 981 -17.70 -7.55 6.61
C LYS A 981 -17.60 -7.29 5.11
N SER A 982 -16.43 -7.54 4.50
CA SER A 982 -16.25 -7.33 3.06
C SER A 982 -17.12 -8.29 2.24
N GLU A 983 -17.37 -9.51 2.73
CA GLU A 983 -18.32 -10.45 2.11
C GLU A 983 -19.76 -9.90 2.12
N LEU A 984 -20.20 -9.32 3.25
CA LEU A 984 -21.52 -8.71 3.36
C LEU A 984 -21.67 -7.54 2.38
N PHE A 985 -20.67 -6.67 2.31
CA PHE A 985 -20.66 -5.55 1.37
C PHE A 985 -20.60 -6.03 -0.09
N ALA A 986 -19.81 -7.05 -0.41
CA ALA A 986 -19.81 -7.66 -1.74
C ALA A 986 -21.17 -8.25 -2.13
N LYS A 987 -21.87 -8.91 -1.19
CA LYS A 987 -23.24 -9.43 -1.42
C LYS A 987 -24.24 -8.31 -1.65
N ARG A 988 -24.12 -7.19 -0.94
CA ARG A 988 -24.95 -5.99 -1.17
C ARG A 988 -24.65 -5.39 -2.54
N LEU A 989 -23.38 -5.22 -2.89
CA LEU A 989 -22.95 -4.75 -4.20
C LEU A 989 -23.50 -5.65 -5.31
N ALA A 990 -23.47 -6.97 -5.11
CA ALA A 990 -24.05 -7.93 -6.04
C ALA A 990 -25.56 -7.71 -6.24
N HIS A 991 -26.31 -7.46 -5.16
CA HIS A 991 -27.73 -7.15 -5.26
C HIS A 991 -28.01 -5.89 -6.09
N ILE A 992 -27.19 -4.85 -5.91
CA ILE A 992 -27.28 -3.61 -6.70
C ILE A 992 -27.02 -3.91 -8.18
N PHE A 993 -25.95 -4.64 -8.49
CA PHE A 993 -25.53 -4.90 -9.87
C PHE A 993 -26.43 -5.92 -10.60
N LEU A 994 -27.13 -6.82 -9.88
CA LEU A 994 -28.07 -7.79 -10.47
C LEU A 994 -29.23 -7.14 -11.24
N HIS A 995 -29.51 -5.86 -10.99
CA HIS A 995 -30.53 -5.12 -11.73
C HIS A 995 -30.15 -4.83 -13.20
N ALA A 996 -28.86 -4.83 -13.53
CA ALA A 996 -28.36 -4.47 -14.87
C ALA A 996 -27.34 -5.47 -15.46
N PHE A 997 -26.66 -6.26 -14.62
CA PHE A 997 -25.56 -7.15 -15.01
C PHE A 997 -25.85 -8.62 -14.64
N ASN A 998 -25.17 -9.56 -15.32
CA ASN A 998 -25.10 -10.95 -14.87
C ASN A 998 -23.99 -11.09 -13.82
N VAL A 999 -24.37 -11.14 -12.54
CA VAL A 999 -23.41 -11.05 -11.42
C VAL A 999 -22.94 -12.43 -10.94
N SER A 1000 -21.64 -12.58 -10.70
CA SER A 1000 -21.01 -13.76 -10.08
C SER A 1000 -20.18 -13.45 -8.82
#